data_AF-A0A2R7L388-F1
#
_entry.id   AF-A0A2R7L388-F1
#
_cell.length_a   1.000
_cell.length_b   1.000
_cell.length_c   1.000
_cell.angle_alpha   90.00
_cell.angle_beta   90.00
_cell.angle_gamma   90.00
#
_symmetry.space_group_name_H-M   'P 1'
#
loop_
_entity.id
_entity.type
_entity.pdbx_description
1 polymer ?
#
loop_
_entity_poly.entity_id
_entity_poly.type
_entity_poly.pdbx_seq_one_letter_code
_entity_poly.pdbx_strand_id
1 'polypeptide(L)'
;LELKTLNVKQDITFYNTSNDSLISIVLNDWNNAFSDKNTPLARRFSDEFYRGFHLAKDSERGSTTILNLTDSDNAALEWQRTAKNPDYIVVKLNRKLRPGEKIDLHLTYISKIPSDKFTRYGFDQNGGMNLKNWFLSPARFENHRFIKYDNFNLDDIANASTDYEVEIKIPNQYSITTDLNSVSEDLTNVAYKTYSFSGKNRTDFNLFIEKQNSFRSYEIGAIEVLTNLRTKKLDEIQKAIIIDRVVNYADTFIGKYPHKKITVSQVDYDRNPFYGLNQLPSFISPFSDDFIFEITFLKTYLNNYLKQSLRLDPRKDNWVYDGIQIYVMMKYMEENHLDQKMLGKLSEMKLFKSYNITNLTFNEQYSYYYMLMARKNLDQPLGDPKNTLIKFNEQIASKYRAGLSLSYLDDYLNHNIVPESVQQFYSLNKTEQVNRYDFEKILSKNSPKDINWFFKTIIDSRDIIDYKFTHVSRTKDSVQFQINNRTGIYVPIPVYGIKKNEVVFKKWIEPVKADSIYEFERKNADKIVFNYDNEVPEYNLRNNWKSLKSLAITNRPIKFNFAKDLEDPYYNQILYIPTLTYNLYDGLTPGIRFHNKTILDKPFTFDITPAYSINAGTISGSSAFSWSEYYRNSTLYNIRYSISQNYFHYAPDATYLRLNPMVQFRIREENFRDNRKQLFMFRQVIVNREASAYITDNSKPNYSIFNARYMNTKTELINHFSFMTDMQFAGDFGKLAGEVEYRRLFENNHKLNVRAYAGSFLYNTTNSDYFSFGLDRPTDYMFDYNFYGRSESTGFFSQQFIMAEGGFKSKIAPSFANQWMATLNASYSIWNWIEVYGDVGFMKSKHQKQDFVYDSGIRLNLVPDYFELYFPVYSNNGWEITQNKYDEKIRFVMTLSPKTLVNLFTRKWF
;
A
#
# COMPACT_ATOMS: atom_id res chain seq x y z
N LEU A 1 -3.51 36.07 -8.37
CA LEU A 1 -3.33 34.73 -8.98
C LEU A 1 -1.93 34.51 -9.55
N GLU A 2 -1.31 35.46 -10.25
CA GLU A 2 0.07 35.34 -10.78
C GLU A 2 1.13 35.06 -9.70
N LEU A 3 1.02 35.74 -8.54
CA LEU A 3 1.88 35.50 -7.38
C LEU A 3 1.51 34.24 -6.60
N LYS A 4 0.38 33.58 -6.95
CA LYS A 4 -0.17 32.41 -6.27
C LYS A 4 -0.41 32.62 -4.77
N THR A 5 -0.69 33.86 -4.39
CA THR A 5 -0.96 34.29 -3.02
C THR A 5 -2.39 34.79 -2.88
N LEU A 6 -2.92 34.61 -1.67
CA LEU A 6 -4.15 35.23 -1.17
C LEU A 6 -3.77 36.15 -0.02
N ASN A 7 -4.21 37.41 -0.10
CA ASN A 7 -4.13 38.35 1.01
C ASN A 7 -5.41 38.18 1.84
N VAL A 8 -5.28 37.78 3.09
CA VAL A 8 -6.41 37.40 3.92
C VAL A 8 -6.50 38.34 5.12
N LYS A 9 -7.68 38.93 5.27
CA LYS A 9 -8.14 39.51 6.53
C LYS A 9 -9.19 38.56 7.09
N GLN A 10 -8.99 38.08 8.31
CA GLN A 10 -9.87 37.11 8.93
C GLN A 10 -10.19 37.56 10.36
N ASP A 11 -11.47 37.65 10.65
CA ASP A 11 -11.98 37.95 11.99
C ASP A 11 -12.61 36.66 12.54
N ILE A 12 -12.17 36.23 13.72
CA ILE A 12 -12.66 35.00 14.37
C ILE A 12 -13.23 35.38 15.73
N THR A 13 -14.55 35.28 15.88
CA THR A 13 -15.19 35.29 17.21
C THR A 13 -15.18 33.87 17.77
N PHE A 14 -14.29 33.61 18.72
CA PHE A 14 -14.19 32.32 19.38
C PHE A 14 -15.04 32.31 20.65
N TYR A 15 -16.02 31.41 20.72
CA TYR A 15 -16.81 31.14 21.92
C TYR A 15 -16.23 29.94 22.67
N ASN A 16 -15.96 30.11 23.96
CA ASN A 16 -15.57 28.98 24.81
C ASN A 16 -16.81 28.16 25.19
N THR A 17 -17.12 27.16 24.37
CA THR A 17 -18.21 26.20 24.62
C THR A 17 -17.81 25.05 25.53
N SER A 18 -16.56 25.01 26.01
CA SER A 18 -16.08 23.99 26.94
C SER A 18 -16.40 24.35 28.40
N ASN A 19 -16.30 23.35 29.29
CA ASN A 19 -16.37 23.57 30.73
C ASN A 19 -15.03 24.03 31.33
N ASP A 20 -13.98 24.14 30.51
CA ASP A 20 -12.66 24.55 30.93
C ASP A 20 -12.45 26.03 30.72
N SER A 21 -11.59 26.63 31.54
CA SER A 21 -11.12 27.98 31.26
C SER A 21 -9.82 27.95 30.46
N LEU A 22 -9.81 28.64 29.32
CA LEU A 22 -8.73 28.57 28.33
C LEU A 22 -7.73 29.71 28.53
N ILE A 23 -6.43 29.40 28.40
CA ILE A 23 -5.34 30.40 28.39
C ILE A 23 -4.71 30.56 27.00
N SER A 24 -5.11 29.71 26.05
CA SER A 24 -4.63 29.70 24.68
C SER A 24 -5.67 29.10 23.76
N ILE A 25 -5.68 29.53 22.50
CA ILE A 25 -6.48 28.95 21.41
C ILE A 25 -5.52 28.36 20.37
N VAL A 26 -5.92 27.26 19.72
CA VAL A 26 -5.16 26.66 18.62
C VAL A 26 -5.90 26.92 17.31
N LEU A 27 -5.18 27.43 16.32
CA LEU A 27 -5.68 27.57 14.95
C LEU A 27 -4.90 26.62 14.03
N ASN A 28 -5.61 25.77 13.29
CA ASN A 28 -5.03 24.92 12.25
C ASN A 28 -4.56 25.77 11.06
N ASP A 29 -3.40 25.43 10.49
CA ASP A 29 -2.73 26.11 9.38
C ASP A 29 -2.09 25.10 8.42
N TRP A 30 -2.91 24.26 7.81
CA TRP A 30 -2.43 23.16 6.97
C TRP A 30 -1.81 23.60 5.65
N ASN A 31 -2.07 24.83 5.20
CA ASN A 31 -1.36 25.42 4.07
C ASN A 31 0.15 25.58 4.36
N ASN A 32 0.52 25.78 5.62
CA ASN A 32 1.92 25.91 6.01
C ASN A 32 2.69 24.57 6.02
N ALA A 33 2.01 23.43 5.90
CA ALA A 33 2.65 22.12 5.78
C ALA A 33 3.55 21.97 4.54
N PHE A 34 3.33 22.81 3.52
CA PHE A 34 4.08 22.84 2.28
C PHE A 34 5.31 23.76 2.33
N SER A 35 5.55 24.42 3.47
CA SER A 35 6.56 25.47 3.59
C SER A 35 7.99 24.96 3.50
N ASP A 36 8.26 23.72 3.92
CA ASP A 36 9.60 23.12 3.94
C ASP A 36 9.63 21.69 3.37
N LYS A 37 10.78 21.26 2.85
CA LYS A 37 10.98 19.89 2.31
C LYS A 37 11.20 18.84 3.41
N ASN A 38 11.18 19.23 4.69
CA ASN A 38 11.39 18.36 5.85
C ASN A 38 10.22 18.35 6.85
N THR A 39 9.07 18.96 6.49
CA THR A 39 7.83 18.94 7.29
C THR A 39 7.28 17.51 7.47
N PRO A 40 6.36 17.27 8.42
CA PRO A 40 5.69 15.98 8.55
C PRO A 40 5.05 15.47 7.25
N LEU A 41 4.46 16.38 6.45
CA LEU A 41 3.96 16.11 5.10
C LEU A 41 5.05 15.58 4.16
N ALA A 42 6.21 16.24 4.14
CA ALA A 42 7.33 15.88 3.27
C ALA A 42 7.93 14.51 3.63
N ARG A 43 8.06 14.22 4.93
CA ARG A 43 8.53 12.92 5.43
C ARG A 43 7.59 11.79 5.03
N ARG A 44 6.28 12.03 5.10
CA ARG A 44 5.28 11.08 4.60
C ARG A 44 5.39 10.85 3.09
N PHE A 45 5.62 11.90 2.30
CA PHE A 45 5.89 11.69 0.89
C PHE A 45 7.15 10.85 0.63
N SER A 46 8.19 10.99 1.46
CA SER A 46 9.41 10.17 1.37
C SER A 46 9.14 8.70 1.72
N ASP A 47 8.38 8.42 2.78
CA ASP A 47 8.04 7.04 3.19
C ASP A 47 7.13 6.33 2.17
N GLU A 48 6.27 7.07 1.45
CA GLU A 48 5.43 6.56 0.36
C GLU A 48 6.12 6.61 -1.03
N PHE A 49 7.43 6.87 -1.11
CA PHE A 49 8.19 6.97 -2.37
C PHE A 49 7.63 8.01 -3.37
N TYR A 50 6.96 9.06 -2.92
CA TYR A 50 6.45 10.15 -3.75
C TYR A 50 7.52 11.23 -3.99
N ARG A 51 8.09 11.22 -5.19
CA ARG A 51 9.19 12.13 -5.58
C ARG A 51 8.77 13.57 -5.87
N GLY A 52 7.49 13.82 -6.16
CA GLY A 52 7.02 15.12 -6.67
C GLY A 52 7.30 16.30 -5.73
N PHE A 53 7.14 16.12 -4.42
CA PHE A 53 7.35 17.18 -3.43
C PHE A 53 8.85 17.43 -3.13
N HIS A 54 9.69 16.39 -3.13
CA HIS A 54 11.14 16.52 -2.97
C HIS A 54 11.76 17.45 -4.04
N LEU A 55 11.24 17.34 -5.27
CA LEU A 55 11.66 18.14 -6.43
C LEU A 55 10.94 19.49 -6.54
N ALA A 56 10.11 19.85 -5.56
CA ALA A 56 9.36 21.10 -5.59
C ALA A 56 10.30 22.31 -5.63
N LYS A 57 10.00 23.26 -6.53
CA LYS A 57 10.58 24.60 -6.50
C LYS A 57 9.88 25.46 -5.47
N ASP A 58 10.54 26.51 -5.00
CA ASP A 58 9.95 27.45 -4.04
C ASP A 58 8.66 28.09 -4.55
N SER A 59 8.56 28.35 -5.86
CA SER A 59 7.36 28.89 -6.51
C SER A 59 6.18 27.92 -6.61
N GLU A 60 6.39 26.65 -6.24
CA GLU A 60 5.37 25.60 -6.20
C GLU A 60 4.93 25.26 -4.77
N ARG A 61 5.75 25.61 -3.77
CA ARG A 61 5.48 25.39 -2.34
C ARG A 61 4.47 26.39 -1.79
N GLY A 62 3.67 25.94 -0.83
CA GLY A 62 2.73 26.76 -0.06
C GLY A 62 3.32 27.20 1.28
N SER A 63 2.79 28.27 1.87
CA SER A 63 3.21 28.79 3.18
C SER A 63 2.22 29.83 3.69
N THR A 64 2.15 30.02 5.01
CA THR A 64 1.31 31.05 5.63
C THR A 64 2.18 32.02 6.43
N THR A 65 2.13 33.30 6.07
CA THR A 65 2.87 34.38 6.72
C THR A 65 1.90 35.30 7.47
N ILE A 66 1.91 35.22 8.80
CA ILE A 66 1.05 36.06 9.65
C ILE A 66 1.70 37.44 9.79
N LEU A 67 0.99 38.48 9.37
CA LEU A 67 1.46 39.87 9.42
C LEU A 67 1.01 40.56 10.71
N ASN A 68 -0.24 40.34 11.11
CA ASN A 68 -0.81 40.90 12.34
C ASN A 68 -1.81 39.91 12.97
N LEU A 69 -1.84 39.87 14.31
CA LEU A 69 -2.77 39.08 15.12
C LEU A 69 -3.08 39.86 16.41
N THR A 70 -4.29 40.40 16.51
CA THR A 70 -4.73 41.25 17.63
C THR A 70 -6.06 40.78 18.22
N ASP A 71 -6.37 41.21 19.45
CA ASP A 71 -7.69 41.05 20.06
C ASP A 71 -8.64 42.22 19.74
N SER A 72 -9.85 42.19 20.32
CA SER A 72 -10.89 43.23 20.16
C SER A 72 -10.46 44.64 20.54
N ASP A 73 -9.47 44.78 21.42
CA ASP A 73 -8.95 46.08 21.86
C ASP A 73 -7.76 46.54 20.99
N ASN A 74 -7.51 45.83 19.87
CA ASN A 74 -6.34 45.96 19.01
C ASN A 74 -5.01 45.69 19.73
N ALA A 75 -5.02 45.00 20.87
CA ALA A 75 -3.80 44.58 21.54
C ALA A 75 -3.19 43.38 20.81
N ALA A 76 -1.88 43.43 20.56
CA ALA A 76 -1.17 42.32 19.93
C ALA A 76 -1.21 41.08 20.83
N LEU A 77 -1.50 39.93 20.24
CA LEU A 77 -1.51 38.65 20.94
C LEU A 77 -0.24 37.86 20.60
N GLU A 78 0.39 37.28 21.61
CA GLU A 78 1.50 36.37 21.39
C GLU A 78 1.02 35.07 20.74
N TRP A 79 1.73 34.58 19.73
CA TRP A 79 1.48 33.28 19.13
C TRP A 79 2.78 32.56 18.81
N GLN A 80 2.72 31.23 18.68
CA GLN A 80 3.88 30.41 18.36
C GLN A 80 3.58 29.32 17.33
N ARG A 81 4.59 29.03 16.50
CA ARG A 81 4.66 27.90 15.56
C ARG A 81 6.02 27.23 15.72
N THR A 82 6.06 25.92 15.81
CA THR A 82 7.33 25.18 15.98
C THR A 82 7.78 24.58 14.65
N ALA A 83 9.09 24.44 14.43
CA ALA A 83 9.59 23.75 13.24
C ALA A 83 9.17 22.27 13.16
N LYS A 84 8.93 21.63 14.31
CA LYS A 84 8.46 20.24 14.39
C LYS A 84 6.99 20.09 14.01
N ASN A 85 6.15 21.06 14.40
CA ASN A 85 4.72 21.09 14.13
C ASN A 85 4.38 22.42 13.43
N PRO A 86 4.62 22.52 12.11
CA PRO A 86 4.43 23.75 11.37
C PRO A 86 2.97 23.99 10.94
N ASP A 87 2.07 23.05 11.24
CA ASP A 87 0.75 22.95 10.61
C ASP A 87 -0.39 23.54 11.46
N TYR A 88 -0.05 24.17 12.59
CA TYR A 88 -0.95 24.93 13.44
C TYR A 88 -0.18 26.02 14.19
N ILE A 89 -0.92 26.99 14.74
CA ILE A 89 -0.39 28.00 15.65
C ILE A 89 -1.10 27.92 17.01
N VAL A 90 -0.39 28.28 18.07
CA VAL A 90 -0.97 28.43 19.41
C VAL A 90 -0.96 29.92 19.75
N VAL A 91 -2.15 30.50 19.87
CA VAL A 91 -2.37 31.90 20.28
C VAL A 91 -2.53 31.93 21.79
N LYS A 92 -1.66 32.65 22.49
CA LYS A 92 -1.78 32.87 23.93
C LYS A 92 -2.76 34.03 24.18
N LEU A 93 -3.64 33.85 25.15
CA LEU A 93 -4.64 34.86 25.49
C LEU A 93 -4.08 35.80 26.56
N ASN A 94 -4.31 37.11 26.40
CA ASN A 94 -3.94 38.13 27.40
C ASN A 94 -4.73 37.98 28.71
N ARG A 95 -5.90 37.33 28.64
CA ARG A 95 -6.73 36.96 29.79
C ARG A 95 -7.24 35.53 29.67
N LYS A 96 -7.46 34.87 30.81
CA LYS A 96 -8.10 33.56 30.88
C LYS A 96 -9.55 33.67 30.43
N LEU A 97 -9.93 32.88 29.41
CA LEU A 97 -11.26 32.85 28.82
C LEU A 97 -12.12 31.80 29.53
N ARG A 98 -13.11 32.22 30.31
CA ARG A 98 -13.97 31.31 31.10
C ARG A 98 -15.02 30.60 30.22
N PRO A 99 -15.63 29.49 30.68
CA PRO A 99 -16.77 28.88 30.02
C PRO A 99 -17.86 29.90 29.68
N GLY A 100 -18.36 29.86 28.45
CA GLY A 100 -19.38 30.79 27.93
C GLY A 100 -18.86 32.17 27.51
N GLU A 101 -17.62 32.53 27.84
CA GLU A 101 -17.02 33.78 27.37
C GLU A 101 -16.57 33.67 25.90
N LYS A 102 -16.39 34.83 25.26
CA LYS A 102 -15.87 34.94 23.90
C LYS A 102 -14.66 35.86 23.82
N ILE A 103 -13.87 35.68 22.77
CA ILE A 103 -12.81 36.59 22.35
C ILE A 103 -12.86 36.75 20.83
N ASP A 104 -12.62 37.97 20.36
CA ASP A 104 -12.47 38.27 18.94
C ASP A 104 -10.98 38.30 18.59
N LEU A 105 -10.60 37.58 17.53
CA LEU A 105 -9.25 37.55 16.98
C LEU A 105 -9.27 38.20 15.61
N HIS A 106 -8.44 39.22 15.41
CA HIS A 106 -8.28 39.91 14.13
C HIS A 106 -6.94 39.51 13.51
N LEU A 107 -6.98 38.82 12.38
CA LEU A 107 -5.81 38.29 11.69
C LEU A 107 -5.64 38.94 10.33
N THR A 108 -4.39 39.30 10.00
CA THR A 108 -3.99 39.69 8.64
C THR A 108 -2.80 38.85 8.25
N TYR A 109 -2.90 38.12 7.14
CA TYR A 109 -1.85 37.20 6.70
C TYR A 109 -1.84 36.98 5.18
N ILE A 110 -0.72 36.46 4.70
CA ILE A 110 -0.54 36.07 3.30
C ILE A 110 -0.49 34.54 3.24
N SER A 111 -1.43 33.95 2.49
CA SER A 111 -1.47 32.52 2.19
C SER A 111 -0.92 32.29 0.79
N LYS A 112 0.27 31.69 0.69
CA LYS A 112 0.85 31.24 -0.57
C LYS A 112 0.35 29.83 -0.84
N ILE A 113 -0.29 29.64 -1.99
CA ILE A 113 -0.99 28.42 -2.34
C ILE A 113 -0.02 27.43 -3.01
N PRO A 114 0.04 26.16 -2.56
CA PRO A 114 0.88 25.15 -3.18
C PRO A 114 0.37 24.73 -4.57
N SER A 115 1.19 24.01 -5.34
CA SER A 115 0.75 23.38 -6.58
C SER A 115 -0.17 22.20 -6.30
N ASP A 116 -1.23 22.07 -7.08
CA ASP A 116 -2.17 20.95 -7.05
C ASP A 116 -1.50 19.58 -7.33
N LYS A 117 -0.31 19.55 -7.92
CA LYS A 117 0.40 18.31 -8.23
C LYS A 117 0.75 17.46 -7.00
N PHE A 118 0.81 18.07 -5.81
CA PHE A 118 1.16 17.38 -4.56
C PHE A 118 -0.03 16.64 -3.94
N THR A 119 -1.18 17.31 -3.85
CA THR A 119 -2.34 16.85 -3.07
C THR A 119 -3.67 17.00 -3.81
N ARG A 120 -3.65 17.44 -5.08
CA ARG A 120 -4.81 17.88 -5.90
C ARG A 120 -5.48 19.18 -5.45
N TYR A 121 -5.10 19.70 -4.28
CA TYR A 121 -5.47 21.04 -3.81
C TYR A 121 -4.31 21.99 -4.07
N GLY A 122 -4.60 23.16 -4.64
CA GLY A 122 -3.59 24.14 -5.02
C GLY A 122 -3.93 24.87 -6.31
N PHE A 123 -2.94 25.61 -6.83
CA PHE A 123 -3.03 26.18 -8.18
C PHE A 123 -2.74 25.12 -9.25
N ASP A 124 -3.46 25.19 -10.36
CA ASP A 124 -3.31 24.30 -11.51
C ASP A 124 -2.51 24.94 -12.65
N GLN A 125 -2.27 24.18 -13.72
CA GLN A 125 -1.54 24.65 -14.91
C GLN A 125 -2.35 25.60 -15.81
N ASN A 126 -3.67 25.61 -15.69
CA ASN A 126 -4.57 26.47 -16.47
C ASN A 126 -4.73 27.88 -15.85
N GLY A 127 -4.14 28.08 -14.67
CA GLY A 127 -4.19 29.31 -13.87
C GLY A 127 -5.37 29.36 -12.90
N GLY A 128 -6.11 28.27 -12.75
CA GLY A 128 -7.16 28.10 -11.74
C GLY A 128 -6.59 27.68 -10.37
N MET A 129 -7.47 27.58 -9.38
CA MET A 129 -7.14 27.13 -8.04
C MET A 129 -8.24 26.26 -7.46
N ASN A 130 -7.87 25.11 -6.91
CA ASN A 130 -8.72 24.33 -6.01
C ASN A 130 -8.25 24.54 -4.58
N LEU A 131 -9.01 25.32 -3.81
CA LEU A 131 -8.62 25.76 -2.49
C LEU A 131 -9.36 24.98 -1.40
N LYS A 132 -8.58 24.35 -0.53
CA LYS A 132 -9.01 23.67 0.69
C LYS A 132 -7.97 23.89 1.78
N ASN A 133 -8.41 24.13 3.02
CA ASN A 133 -7.55 24.39 4.19
C ASN A 133 -6.51 25.51 3.96
N TRP A 134 -6.87 26.52 3.18
CA TRP A 134 -6.00 27.65 2.81
C TRP A 134 -6.04 28.82 3.82
N PHE A 135 -6.94 28.74 4.79
CA PHE A 135 -7.20 29.74 5.83
C PHE A 135 -7.01 29.15 7.23
N LEU A 136 -6.87 30.01 8.25
CA LEU A 136 -6.68 29.60 9.63
C LEU A 136 -8.02 29.19 10.25
N SER A 137 -8.12 27.99 10.80
CA SER A 137 -9.39 27.46 11.36
C SER A 137 -9.26 27.14 12.85
N PRO A 138 -10.22 27.48 13.71
CA PRO A 138 -10.21 27.03 15.09
C PRO A 138 -10.14 25.50 15.17
N ALA A 139 -9.17 24.99 15.93
CA ALA A 139 -9.01 23.56 16.11
C ALA A 139 -10.13 23.01 16.99
N ARG A 140 -10.53 21.76 16.73
CA ARG A 140 -11.48 21.02 17.57
C ARG A 140 -10.98 20.96 19.01
N PHE A 141 -11.86 21.19 19.97
CA PHE A 141 -11.60 21.00 21.40
C PHE A 141 -12.34 19.76 21.90
N GLU A 142 -11.61 18.81 22.47
CA GLU A 142 -12.19 17.62 23.09
C GLU A 142 -11.24 17.05 24.15
N ASN A 143 -11.79 16.33 25.13
CA ASN A 143 -11.00 15.71 26.20
C ASN A 143 -10.05 16.72 26.91
N HIS A 144 -10.57 17.90 27.23
CA HIS A 144 -9.86 19.00 27.89
C HIS A 144 -8.65 19.56 27.13
N ARG A 145 -8.59 19.38 25.80
CA ARG A 145 -7.48 19.89 24.97
C ARG A 145 -7.90 20.20 23.53
N PHE A 146 -7.19 21.14 22.91
CA PHE A 146 -7.23 21.32 21.47
C PHE A 146 -6.53 20.18 20.75
N ILE A 147 -7.14 19.68 19.68
CA ILE A 147 -6.52 18.73 18.76
C ILE A 147 -5.43 19.43 17.94
N LYS A 148 -4.25 18.82 17.87
CA LYS A 148 -3.04 19.37 17.27
C LYS A 148 -2.46 18.38 16.27
N TYR A 149 -2.94 18.45 15.04
CA TYR A 149 -2.61 17.49 13.99
C TYR A 149 -1.80 18.13 12.87
N ASP A 150 -0.68 17.48 12.54
CA ASP A 150 0.06 17.77 11.32
C ASP A 150 -0.66 17.21 10.08
N ASN A 151 -0.49 17.87 8.94
CA ASN A 151 -1.01 17.48 7.64
C ASN A 151 -0.17 16.35 7.06
N PHE A 152 -0.80 15.18 6.94
CA PHE A 152 -0.19 13.99 6.34
C PHE A 152 -0.78 13.67 4.96
N ASN A 153 -1.36 14.65 4.26
CA ASN A 153 -2.09 14.44 3.01
C ASN A 153 -3.25 13.43 3.13
N LEU A 154 -3.91 13.39 4.28
CA LEU A 154 -4.98 12.44 4.59
C LEU A 154 -6.39 13.01 4.50
N ASP A 155 -6.50 14.32 4.26
CA ASP A 155 -7.77 15.06 4.24
C ASP A 155 -8.60 14.82 5.52
N ASP A 156 -7.92 14.91 6.68
CA ASP A 156 -8.40 14.55 8.01
C ASP A 156 -8.22 15.68 9.05
N ILE A 157 -8.41 16.93 8.63
CA ILE A 157 -8.28 18.10 9.51
C ILE A 157 -9.38 18.10 10.56
N ALA A 158 -9.02 18.29 11.83
CA ALA A 158 -9.96 18.33 12.95
C ALA A 158 -10.27 19.78 13.33
N ASN A 159 -11.24 20.37 12.63
CA ASN A 159 -11.72 21.73 12.89
C ASN A 159 -12.91 21.73 13.85
N ALA A 160 -13.10 22.84 14.57
CA ALA A 160 -14.35 23.12 15.28
C ALA A 160 -15.47 23.49 14.28
N SER A 161 -16.73 23.25 14.66
CA SER A 161 -17.86 23.72 13.86
C SER A 161 -17.94 25.25 13.88
N THR A 162 -18.07 25.86 12.71
CA THR A 162 -17.94 27.30 12.50
C THR A 162 -19.01 27.80 11.53
N ASP A 163 -19.49 29.02 11.79
CA ASP A 163 -20.28 29.81 10.85
C ASP A 163 -19.31 30.66 10.02
N TYR A 164 -19.44 30.61 8.70
CA TYR A 164 -18.56 31.26 7.74
C TYR A 164 -19.30 32.37 7.00
N GLU A 165 -18.67 33.54 6.97
CA GLU A 165 -18.99 34.66 6.07
C GLU A 165 -17.71 34.97 5.30
N VAL A 166 -17.77 34.86 3.97
CA VAL A 166 -16.58 34.93 3.12
C VAL A 166 -16.82 35.90 1.98
N GLU A 167 -16.06 36.99 1.97
CA GLU A 167 -15.96 37.90 0.83
C GLU A 167 -14.70 37.59 0.03
N ILE A 168 -14.83 37.39 -1.28
CA ILE A 168 -13.71 37.03 -2.16
C ILE A 168 -13.70 37.95 -3.37
N LYS A 169 -12.57 38.64 -3.54
CA LYS A 169 -12.27 39.47 -4.70
C LYS A 169 -11.36 38.73 -5.68
N ILE A 170 -11.83 38.51 -6.92
CA ILE A 170 -11.07 37.82 -7.98
C ILE A 170 -11.11 38.58 -9.31
N PRO A 171 -10.14 38.38 -10.22
CA PRO A 171 -10.17 39.02 -11.54
C PRO A 171 -11.39 38.57 -12.37
N ASN A 172 -11.91 39.46 -13.23
CA ASN A 172 -13.18 39.26 -13.96
C ASN A 172 -13.27 38.01 -14.84
N GLN A 173 -12.13 37.52 -15.31
CA GLN A 173 -12.01 36.33 -16.17
C GLN A 173 -12.13 34.99 -15.43
N TYR A 174 -12.31 35.01 -14.10
CA TYR A 174 -12.49 33.81 -13.29
C TYR A 174 -13.92 33.75 -12.73
N SER A 175 -14.30 32.54 -12.34
CA SER A 175 -15.55 32.20 -11.66
C SER A 175 -15.24 31.37 -10.42
N ILE A 176 -16.12 31.43 -9.42
CA ILE A 176 -15.98 30.66 -8.17
C ILE A 176 -17.14 29.68 -8.08
N THR A 177 -16.82 28.41 -7.85
CA THR A 177 -17.77 27.39 -7.40
C THR A 177 -17.43 26.99 -5.98
N THR A 178 -18.44 26.90 -5.11
CA THR A 178 -18.26 26.56 -3.69
C THR A 178 -19.45 25.78 -3.16
N ASP A 179 -19.28 25.08 -2.05
CA ASP A 179 -20.37 24.45 -1.30
C ASP A 179 -21.04 25.41 -0.30
N LEU A 180 -20.65 26.69 -0.24
CA LEU A 180 -21.31 27.76 0.51
C LEU A 180 -22.50 28.37 -0.26
N ASN A 181 -23.40 29.07 0.44
CA ASN A 181 -24.53 29.76 -0.18
C ASN A 181 -24.09 31.13 -0.71
N SER A 182 -24.50 31.48 -1.93
CA SER A 182 -24.30 32.84 -2.47
C SER A 182 -25.18 33.85 -1.73
N VAL A 183 -24.60 34.99 -1.36
CA VAL A 183 -25.27 36.12 -0.69
C VAL A 183 -25.41 37.29 -1.67
N SER A 184 -24.31 37.70 -2.30
CA SER A 184 -24.30 38.78 -3.29
C SER A 184 -23.10 38.69 -4.22
N GLU A 185 -23.26 39.25 -5.42
CA GLU A 185 -22.19 39.37 -6.42
C GLU A 185 -22.11 40.82 -6.90
N ASP A 186 -20.96 41.46 -6.73
CA ASP A 186 -20.66 42.77 -7.31
C ASP A 186 -19.79 42.60 -8.56
N LEU A 187 -20.39 42.93 -9.70
CA LEU A 187 -19.81 42.83 -11.04
C LEU A 187 -19.57 44.21 -11.67
N THR A 188 -19.71 45.30 -10.90
CA THR A 188 -19.64 46.67 -11.42
C THR A 188 -18.25 47.09 -11.87
N ASN A 189 -17.19 46.46 -11.32
CA ASN A 189 -15.81 46.79 -11.66
C ASN A 189 -15.32 46.01 -12.89
N VAL A 190 -14.66 46.70 -13.83
CA VAL A 190 -14.17 46.11 -15.09
C VAL A 190 -12.94 45.22 -14.91
N ALA A 191 -12.21 45.32 -13.81
CA ALA A 191 -11.02 44.52 -13.53
C ALA A 191 -11.29 43.30 -12.62
N TYR A 192 -12.28 43.36 -11.72
CA TYR A 192 -12.51 42.32 -10.71
C TYR A 192 -13.99 42.17 -10.33
N LYS A 193 -14.33 40.99 -9.79
CA LYS A 193 -15.62 40.66 -9.18
C LYS A 193 -15.43 40.45 -7.69
N THR A 194 -16.44 40.82 -6.91
CA THR A 194 -16.51 40.52 -5.49
C THR A 194 -17.69 39.59 -5.24
N TYR A 195 -17.42 38.43 -4.66
CA TYR A 195 -18.43 37.44 -4.27
C TYR A 195 -18.56 37.42 -2.76
N SER A 196 -19.78 37.38 -2.25
CA SER A 196 -20.08 37.16 -0.83
C SER A 196 -20.79 35.82 -0.66
N PHE A 197 -20.24 34.97 0.21
CA PHE A 197 -20.78 33.65 0.53
C PHE A 197 -21.04 33.50 2.02
N SER A 198 -22.00 32.65 2.38
CA SER A 198 -22.26 32.28 3.77
C SER A 198 -22.55 30.79 3.95
N GLY A 199 -22.17 30.26 5.10
CA GLY A 199 -22.47 28.88 5.50
C GLY A 199 -22.52 28.77 7.01
N LYS A 200 -23.47 28.01 7.54
CA LYS A 200 -23.63 27.84 8.98
C LYS A 200 -23.26 26.43 9.41
N ASN A 201 -22.65 26.32 10.58
CA ASN A 201 -22.40 25.07 11.28
C ASN A 201 -21.64 24.05 10.42
N ARG A 202 -20.47 24.45 9.89
CA ARG A 202 -19.62 23.62 9.04
C ARG A 202 -18.24 23.47 9.66
N THR A 203 -17.57 22.36 9.38
CA THR A 203 -16.18 22.16 9.80
C THR A 203 -15.17 22.63 8.75
N ASP A 204 -15.58 22.71 7.48
CA ASP A 204 -14.72 23.11 6.36
C ASP A 204 -15.56 23.52 5.14
N PHE A 205 -14.94 24.13 4.13
CA PHE A 205 -15.57 24.42 2.84
C PHE A 205 -14.53 24.48 1.71
N ASN A 206 -14.98 24.25 0.47
CA ASN A 206 -14.12 24.24 -0.70
C ASN A 206 -14.40 25.44 -1.63
N LEU A 207 -13.36 25.92 -2.31
CA LEU A 207 -13.48 26.90 -3.40
C LEU A 207 -12.77 26.40 -4.66
N PHE A 208 -13.48 26.42 -5.77
CA PHE A 208 -12.95 26.12 -7.10
C PHE A 208 -12.95 27.42 -7.91
N ILE A 209 -11.78 27.96 -8.20
CA ILE A 209 -11.59 29.18 -8.98
C ILE A 209 -11.14 28.79 -10.38
N GLU A 210 -12.00 28.97 -11.37
CA GLU A 210 -11.76 28.52 -12.75
C GLU A 210 -11.99 29.64 -13.76
N LYS A 211 -11.18 29.69 -14.82
CA LYS A 211 -11.43 30.60 -15.96
C LYS A 211 -12.68 30.21 -16.74
N GLN A 212 -12.85 28.91 -16.94
CA GLN A 212 -14.03 28.31 -17.53
C GLN A 212 -14.66 27.42 -16.47
N ASN A 213 -15.85 27.78 -16.02
CA ASN A 213 -16.56 27.00 -15.02
C ASN A 213 -16.86 25.60 -15.55
N SER A 214 -16.24 24.58 -14.95
CA SER A 214 -16.43 23.19 -15.33
C SER A 214 -17.61 22.54 -14.61
N PHE A 215 -18.18 23.19 -13.60
CA PHE A 215 -19.27 22.66 -12.80
C PHE A 215 -20.64 22.84 -13.48
N ARG A 216 -21.49 21.84 -13.26
CA ARG A 216 -22.91 21.83 -13.57
C ARG A 216 -23.71 21.75 -12.27
N SER A 217 -24.84 22.44 -12.24
CA SER A 217 -25.73 22.48 -11.10
C SER A 217 -26.97 21.63 -11.39
N TYR A 218 -27.36 20.82 -10.41
CA TYR A 218 -28.57 19.99 -10.44
C TYR A 218 -29.36 20.24 -9.15
N GLU A 219 -30.60 20.68 -9.29
CA GLU A 219 -31.50 20.93 -8.17
C GLU A 219 -32.32 19.66 -7.88
N ILE A 220 -32.05 19.02 -6.74
CA ILE A 220 -32.74 17.81 -6.30
C ILE A 220 -33.48 18.13 -4.99
N GLY A 221 -34.79 18.36 -5.10
CA GLY A 221 -35.62 18.76 -3.97
C GLY A 221 -35.14 20.08 -3.35
N ALA A 222 -34.55 20.03 -2.15
CA ALA A 222 -34.05 21.19 -1.42
C ALA A 222 -32.51 21.35 -1.48
N ILE A 223 -31.81 20.48 -2.21
CA ILE A 223 -30.35 20.45 -2.28
C ILE A 223 -29.89 20.78 -3.71
N GLU A 224 -28.95 21.70 -3.81
CA GLU A 224 -28.21 22.00 -5.04
C GLU A 224 -26.91 21.20 -5.08
N VAL A 225 -26.79 20.31 -6.08
CA VAL A 225 -25.59 19.50 -6.31
C VAL A 225 -24.76 20.13 -7.42
N LEU A 226 -23.53 20.51 -7.09
CA LEU A 226 -22.56 21.06 -8.04
C LEU A 226 -21.51 20.00 -8.38
N THR A 227 -21.43 19.57 -9.64
CA THR A 227 -20.47 18.54 -10.07
C THR A 227 -19.75 18.89 -11.36
N ASN A 228 -18.46 18.57 -11.40
CA ASN A 228 -17.63 18.59 -12.61
C ASN A 228 -17.00 17.23 -12.92
N LEU A 229 -17.59 16.14 -12.37
CA LEU A 229 -17.14 14.79 -12.65
C LEU A 229 -17.15 14.52 -14.16
N ARG A 230 -16.03 14.01 -14.65
CA ARG A 230 -15.81 13.80 -16.08
C ARG A 230 -16.53 12.53 -16.53
N THR A 231 -17.24 12.62 -17.65
CA THR A 231 -17.87 11.48 -18.34
C THR A 231 -17.53 11.51 -19.82
N LYS A 232 -17.52 10.36 -20.49
CA LYS A 232 -17.17 10.27 -21.92
C LYS A 232 -18.35 10.31 -22.87
N LYS A 233 -19.51 9.78 -22.44
CA LYS A 233 -20.66 9.55 -23.34
C LYS A 233 -22.03 9.88 -22.76
N LEU A 234 -22.10 10.25 -21.49
CA LEU A 234 -23.36 10.58 -20.83
C LEU A 234 -23.76 12.02 -21.14
N ASP A 235 -25.00 12.20 -21.59
CA ASP A 235 -25.62 13.51 -21.69
C ASP A 235 -26.06 14.04 -20.32
N GLU A 236 -26.53 15.28 -20.28
CA GLU A 236 -26.90 15.96 -19.03
C GLU A 236 -28.19 15.39 -18.40
N ILE A 237 -29.10 14.82 -19.20
CA ILE A 237 -30.36 14.23 -18.70
C ILE A 237 -30.05 12.91 -17.99
N GLN A 238 -29.22 12.06 -18.61
CA GLN A 238 -28.79 10.79 -18.01
C GLN A 238 -28.04 11.04 -16.69
N LYS A 239 -27.17 12.06 -16.64
CA LYS A 239 -26.50 12.47 -15.40
C LYS A 239 -27.52 12.88 -14.33
N ALA A 240 -28.50 13.73 -14.68
CA ALA A 240 -29.51 14.20 -13.75
C ALA A 240 -30.31 13.04 -13.13
N ILE A 241 -30.69 12.04 -13.93
CA ILE A 241 -31.40 10.84 -13.46
C ILE A 241 -30.54 10.04 -12.46
N ILE A 242 -29.26 9.83 -12.78
CA ILE A 242 -28.34 9.10 -11.90
C ILE A 242 -28.11 9.87 -10.60
N ILE A 243 -27.91 11.19 -10.67
CA ILE A 243 -27.71 12.07 -9.52
C ILE A 243 -28.93 12.05 -8.62
N ASP A 244 -30.13 12.24 -9.17
CA ASP A 244 -31.39 12.22 -8.43
C ASP A 244 -31.56 10.90 -7.66
N ARG A 245 -31.39 9.76 -8.33
CA ARG A 245 -31.49 8.43 -7.71
C ARG A 245 -30.50 8.27 -6.54
N VAL A 246 -29.24 8.65 -6.73
CA VAL A 246 -28.21 8.54 -5.69
C VAL A 246 -28.51 9.45 -4.49
N VAL A 247 -28.89 10.70 -4.74
CA VAL A 247 -29.22 11.68 -3.70
C VAL A 247 -30.43 11.20 -2.89
N ASN A 248 -31.51 10.80 -3.56
CA ASN A 248 -32.72 10.29 -2.90
C ASN A 248 -32.46 9.01 -2.10
N TYR A 249 -31.59 8.13 -2.60
CA TYR A 249 -31.18 6.94 -1.86
C TYR A 249 -30.42 7.29 -0.57
N ALA A 250 -29.42 8.17 -0.67
CA ALA A 250 -28.64 8.60 0.50
C ALA A 250 -29.52 9.31 1.54
N ASP A 251 -30.45 10.16 1.10
CA ASP A 251 -31.40 10.85 1.97
C ASP A 251 -32.33 9.89 2.71
N THR A 252 -32.75 8.81 2.05
CA THR A 252 -33.61 7.78 2.63
C THR A 252 -32.84 6.87 3.59
N PHE A 253 -31.62 6.46 3.21
CA PHE A 253 -30.84 5.50 3.97
C PHE A 253 -30.18 6.14 5.22
N ILE A 254 -29.56 7.31 5.06
CA ILE A 254 -28.78 7.98 6.13
C ILE A 254 -29.60 9.09 6.79
N GLY A 255 -30.27 9.91 5.98
CA GLY A 255 -31.07 11.06 6.42
C GLY A 255 -30.85 12.29 5.52
N LYS A 256 -31.59 13.38 5.76
CA LYS A 256 -31.43 14.59 4.94
C LYS A 256 -30.11 15.30 5.19
N TYR A 257 -29.38 15.66 4.13
CA TYR A 257 -28.18 16.49 4.17
C TYR A 257 -28.45 17.84 4.90
N PRO A 258 -27.55 18.36 5.76
CA PRO A 258 -27.86 19.49 6.64
C PRO A 258 -27.66 20.86 5.97
N HIS A 259 -27.16 20.92 4.73
CA HIS A 259 -26.91 22.17 4.01
C HIS A 259 -27.66 22.23 2.69
N LYS A 260 -27.83 23.43 2.12
CA LYS A 260 -28.55 23.63 0.85
C LYS A 260 -27.73 23.26 -0.37
N LYS A 261 -26.40 23.21 -0.26
CA LYS A 261 -25.48 23.07 -1.39
C LYS A 261 -24.35 22.10 -1.06
N ILE A 262 -23.99 21.27 -2.04
CA ILE A 262 -22.87 20.32 -1.95
C ILE A 262 -22.10 20.27 -3.25
N THR A 263 -20.77 20.24 -3.17
CA THR A 263 -19.89 20.02 -4.31
C THR A 263 -19.47 18.56 -4.38
N VAL A 264 -19.54 17.97 -5.57
CA VAL A 264 -19.03 16.62 -5.89
C VAL A 264 -18.04 16.76 -7.04
N SER A 265 -16.76 16.96 -6.71
CA SER A 265 -15.75 17.34 -7.72
C SER A 265 -14.92 16.16 -8.22
N GLN A 266 -14.35 16.32 -9.42
CA GLN A 266 -13.33 15.41 -9.96
C GLN A 266 -12.11 15.30 -9.04
N VAL A 267 -11.75 16.39 -8.35
CA VAL A 267 -10.63 16.36 -7.40
C VAL A 267 -10.94 15.49 -6.19
N ASP A 268 -12.17 15.57 -5.65
CA ASP A 268 -12.57 14.72 -4.52
C ASP A 268 -12.54 13.24 -4.91
N TYR A 269 -12.99 12.90 -6.13
CA TYR A 269 -12.86 11.56 -6.67
C TYR A 269 -11.40 11.14 -6.85
N ASP A 270 -10.56 11.96 -7.48
CA ASP A 270 -9.14 11.61 -7.74
C ASP A 270 -8.33 11.42 -6.46
N ARG A 271 -8.75 12.02 -5.34
CA ARG A 271 -8.17 11.81 -4.01
C ARG A 271 -8.65 10.53 -3.32
N ASN A 272 -9.89 10.09 -3.57
CA ASN A 272 -10.46 8.86 -3.02
C ASN A 272 -11.16 8.03 -4.12
N PRO A 273 -10.43 7.60 -5.16
CA PRO A 273 -11.07 6.99 -6.33
C PRO A 273 -11.62 5.62 -5.97
N PHE A 274 -12.60 5.15 -6.72
CA PHE A 274 -12.93 3.73 -6.66
C PHE A 274 -11.77 2.95 -7.32
N TYR A 275 -11.12 2.07 -6.56
CA TYR A 275 -9.99 1.28 -7.05
C TYR A 275 -10.51 -0.02 -7.66
N GLY A 276 -10.26 -0.23 -8.95
CA GLY A 276 -10.76 -1.40 -9.67
C GLY A 276 -10.49 -1.29 -11.17
N LEU A 277 -11.23 -2.06 -11.97
CA LEU A 277 -11.10 -2.05 -13.44
C LEU A 277 -11.71 -0.82 -14.12
N ASN A 278 -12.43 0.01 -13.36
CA ASN A 278 -12.90 1.33 -13.80
C ASN A 278 -11.75 2.30 -14.14
N GLN A 279 -10.51 2.02 -13.69
CA GLN A 279 -9.32 2.81 -14.04
C GLN A 279 -8.69 2.42 -15.38
N LEU A 280 -9.16 1.34 -16.02
CA LEU A 280 -8.70 0.97 -17.35
C LEU A 280 -9.13 2.01 -18.38
N PRO A 281 -8.32 2.27 -19.43
CA PRO A 281 -8.74 3.08 -20.56
C PRO A 281 -10.12 2.66 -21.10
N SER A 282 -10.97 3.62 -21.48
CA SER A 282 -12.38 3.36 -21.81
C SER A 282 -12.59 2.36 -22.94
N PHE A 283 -11.63 2.20 -23.86
CA PHE A 283 -11.73 1.22 -24.95
C PHE A 283 -11.57 -0.24 -24.48
N ILE A 284 -11.09 -0.46 -23.25
CA ILE A 284 -11.01 -1.77 -22.58
C ILE A 284 -11.77 -1.80 -21.24
N SER A 285 -12.58 -0.78 -20.94
CA SER A 285 -13.35 -0.74 -19.70
C SER A 285 -14.45 -1.82 -19.72
N PRO A 286 -14.54 -2.69 -18.69
CA PRO A 286 -15.53 -3.75 -18.65
C PRO A 286 -16.95 -3.31 -18.27
N PHE A 287 -17.12 -2.05 -17.86
CA PHE A 287 -18.38 -1.51 -17.34
C PHE A 287 -18.99 -0.47 -18.30
N SER A 288 -20.31 -0.28 -18.22
CA SER A 288 -20.98 0.82 -18.95
C SER A 288 -20.56 2.18 -18.39
N ASP A 289 -20.58 3.21 -19.24
CA ASP A 289 -20.25 4.58 -18.83
C ASP A 289 -21.23 5.09 -17.74
N ASP A 290 -22.52 4.74 -17.85
CA ASP A 290 -23.58 4.98 -16.87
C ASP A 290 -23.20 4.42 -15.49
N PHE A 291 -22.82 3.14 -15.42
CA PHE A 291 -22.44 2.49 -14.17
C PHE A 291 -21.17 3.11 -13.57
N ILE A 292 -20.16 3.41 -14.40
CA ILE A 292 -18.92 4.05 -13.93
C ILE A 292 -19.21 5.41 -13.33
N PHE A 293 -20.04 6.23 -13.99
CA PHE A 293 -20.42 7.53 -13.46
C PHE A 293 -21.23 7.39 -12.17
N GLU A 294 -22.19 6.47 -12.13
CA GLU A 294 -23.03 6.20 -10.97
C GLU A 294 -22.21 5.82 -9.73
N ILE A 295 -21.31 4.84 -9.81
CA ILE A 295 -20.47 4.45 -8.66
C ILE A 295 -19.47 5.54 -8.27
N THR A 296 -18.98 6.31 -9.25
CA THR A 296 -18.06 7.44 -9.02
C THR A 296 -18.77 8.57 -8.29
N PHE A 297 -19.97 8.93 -8.74
CA PHE A 297 -20.81 9.94 -8.12
C PHE A 297 -21.26 9.49 -6.73
N LEU A 298 -21.81 8.27 -6.58
CA LEU A 298 -22.22 7.70 -5.30
C LEU A 298 -21.10 7.73 -4.27
N LYS A 299 -19.92 7.21 -4.60
CA LYS A 299 -18.77 7.20 -3.67
C LYS A 299 -18.37 8.62 -3.27
N THR A 300 -18.25 9.52 -4.24
CA THR A 300 -17.75 10.89 -4.01
C THR A 300 -18.78 11.73 -3.24
N TYR A 301 -20.06 11.60 -3.60
CA TYR A 301 -21.18 12.24 -2.92
C TYR A 301 -21.25 11.80 -1.46
N LEU A 302 -21.26 10.49 -1.18
CA LEU A 302 -21.29 9.97 0.20
C LEU A 302 -20.07 10.41 1.02
N ASN A 303 -18.87 10.45 0.42
CA ASN A 303 -17.67 10.97 1.10
C ASN A 303 -17.87 12.41 1.56
N ASN A 304 -18.31 13.29 0.65
CA ASN A 304 -18.47 14.71 0.92
C ASN A 304 -19.66 14.97 1.86
N TYR A 305 -20.76 14.26 1.63
CA TYR A 305 -21.95 14.26 2.48
C TYR A 305 -21.58 13.94 3.93
N LEU A 306 -20.89 12.82 4.17
CA LEU A 306 -20.57 12.37 5.53
C LEU A 306 -19.56 13.31 6.20
N LYS A 307 -18.52 13.76 5.47
CA LYS A 307 -17.54 14.71 6.01
C LYS A 307 -18.14 16.05 6.43
N GLN A 308 -19.13 16.55 5.69
CA GLN A 308 -19.79 17.81 6.01
C GLN A 308 -20.92 17.67 7.04
N SER A 309 -21.41 16.45 7.27
CA SER A 309 -22.55 16.22 8.16
C SER A 309 -22.19 15.63 9.53
N LEU A 310 -21.12 14.82 9.62
CA LEU A 310 -20.70 14.18 10.86
C LEU A 310 -19.66 15.02 11.59
N ARG A 311 -19.92 15.35 12.86
CA ARG A 311 -19.05 16.12 13.75
C ARG A 311 -18.12 15.20 14.55
N LEU A 312 -17.41 14.31 13.87
CA LEU A 312 -16.40 13.41 14.44
C LEU A 312 -14.98 13.96 14.26
N ASP A 313 -14.00 13.37 14.95
CA ASP A 313 -12.58 13.58 14.61
C ASP A 313 -12.25 12.74 13.35
N PRO A 314 -11.95 13.37 12.19
CA PRO A 314 -11.74 12.64 10.93
C PRO A 314 -10.48 11.78 10.90
N ARG A 315 -9.53 11.97 11.84
CA ARG A 315 -8.32 11.16 11.95
C ARG A 315 -8.54 9.98 12.88
N LYS A 316 -9.10 10.23 14.06
CA LYS A 316 -9.26 9.22 15.12
C LYS A 316 -10.45 8.29 14.87
N ASP A 317 -11.57 8.83 14.40
CA ASP A 317 -12.83 8.11 14.23
C ASP A 317 -13.12 7.79 12.74
N ASN A 318 -12.08 7.79 11.90
CA ASN A 318 -12.18 7.63 10.44
C ASN A 318 -12.94 6.36 10.00
N TRP A 319 -12.86 5.28 10.77
CA TRP A 319 -13.54 4.04 10.42
C TRP A 319 -15.07 4.16 10.41
N VAL A 320 -15.64 5.09 11.18
CA VAL A 320 -17.09 5.34 11.19
C VAL A 320 -17.51 5.99 9.87
N TYR A 321 -16.73 6.98 9.39
CA TYR A 321 -16.94 7.60 8.08
C TYR A 321 -16.86 6.56 6.96
N ASP A 322 -15.75 5.82 6.89
CA ASP A 322 -15.53 4.83 5.84
C ASP A 322 -16.52 3.66 5.94
N GLY A 323 -16.85 3.22 7.16
CA GLY A 323 -17.81 2.16 7.44
C GLY A 323 -19.19 2.50 6.89
N ILE A 324 -19.76 3.64 7.30
CA ILE A 324 -21.07 4.08 6.81
C ILE A 324 -21.05 4.27 5.30
N GLN A 325 -20.02 4.92 4.76
CA GLN A 325 -19.90 5.16 3.32
C GLN A 325 -19.96 3.85 2.52
N ILE A 326 -19.10 2.89 2.85
CA ILE A 326 -19.01 1.64 2.09
C ILE A 326 -20.23 0.74 2.36
N TYR A 327 -20.78 0.74 3.57
CA TYR A 327 -21.99 -0.02 3.89
C TYR A 327 -23.19 0.46 3.06
N VAL A 328 -23.41 1.78 2.95
CA VAL A 328 -24.45 2.37 2.09
C VAL A 328 -24.22 2.01 0.62
N MET A 329 -22.96 2.04 0.17
CA MET A 329 -22.62 1.61 -1.20
C MET A 329 -22.93 0.13 -1.43
N MET A 330 -22.65 -0.75 -0.45
CA MET A 330 -22.96 -2.18 -0.56
C MET A 330 -24.46 -2.41 -0.70
N LYS A 331 -25.28 -1.77 0.15
CA LYS A 331 -26.74 -1.86 0.10
C LYS A 331 -27.31 -1.29 -1.20
N TYR A 332 -26.78 -0.15 -1.66
CA TYR A 332 -27.15 0.41 -2.96
C TYR A 332 -26.91 -0.57 -4.11
N MET A 333 -25.76 -1.25 -4.11
CA MET A 333 -25.40 -2.24 -5.12
C MET A 333 -26.24 -3.51 -5.04
N GLU A 334 -26.60 -3.96 -3.84
CA GLU A 334 -27.53 -5.08 -3.62
C GLU A 334 -28.93 -4.81 -4.20
N GLU A 335 -29.42 -3.57 -4.03
CA GLU A 335 -30.77 -3.20 -4.46
C GLU A 335 -30.85 -2.82 -5.95
N ASN A 336 -29.81 -2.20 -6.52
CA ASN A 336 -29.85 -1.62 -7.86
C ASN A 336 -29.03 -2.40 -8.91
N HIS A 337 -28.06 -3.21 -8.51
CA HIS A 337 -27.06 -3.81 -9.41
C HIS A 337 -26.61 -5.22 -8.98
N LEU A 338 -27.53 -6.04 -8.46
CA LEU A 338 -27.23 -7.36 -7.88
C LEU A 338 -26.43 -8.29 -8.81
N ASP A 339 -26.73 -8.27 -10.11
CA ASP A 339 -26.08 -9.13 -11.11
C ASP A 339 -24.71 -8.63 -11.58
N GLN A 340 -24.30 -7.42 -11.15
CA GLN A 340 -23.06 -6.81 -11.59
C GLN A 340 -21.84 -7.59 -11.06
N LYS A 341 -21.04 -8.13 -11.98
CA LYS A 341 -19.81 -8.87 -11.66
C LYS A 341 -18.62 -7.93 -11.46
N MET A 342 -17.66 -8.38 -10.63
CA MET A 342 -16.40 -7.67 -10.34
C MET A 342 -15.61 -7.32 -11.60
N LEU A 343 -15.60 -8.21 -12.62
CA LEU A 343 -14.90 -7.98 -13.88
C LEU A 343 -15.81 -7.43 -14.99
N GLY A 344 -17.05 -7.05 -14.67
CA GLY A 344 -18.04 -6.60 -15.65
C GLY A 344 -18.15 -7.55 -16.85
N LYS A 345 -18.19 -6.99 -18.06
CA LYS A 345 -18.29 -7.74 -19.33
C LYS A 345 -17.11 -8.69 -19.60
N LEU A 346 -15.94 -8.49 -18.98
CA LEU A 346 -14.81 -9.43 -19.13
C LEU A 346 -15.15 -10.81 -18.53
N SER A 347 -16.07 -10.88 -17.57
CA SER A 347 -16.56 -12.13 -16.98
C SER A 347 -17.27 -13.04 -17.99
N GLU A 348 -17.82 -12.46 -19.06
CA GLU A 348 -18.55 -13.18 -20.11
C GLU A 348 -17.63 -13.76 -21.19
N MET A 349 -16.38 -13.29 -21.27
CA MET A 349 -15.42 -13.75 -22.27
C MET A 349 -15.02 -15.21 -22.02
N LYS A 350 -15.11 -16.04 -23.08
CA LYS A 350 -14.77 -17.48 -23.02
C LYS A 350 -13.38 -17.77 -22.43
N LEU A 351 -12.40 -16.89 -22.68
CA LEU A 351 -11.03 -17.04 -22.18
C LEU A 351 -10.93 -16.96 -20.65
N PHE A 352 -11.79 -16.17 -20.00
CA PHE A 352 -11.73 -15.91 -18.55
C PHE A 352 -12.76 -16.71 -17.75
N LYS A 353 -13.77 -17.32 -18.40
CA LYS A 353 -14.88 -18.02 -17.74
C LYS A 353 -14.47 -19.16 -16.78
N SER A 354 -13.26 -19.73 -16.94
CA SER A 354 -12.76 -20.82 -16.07
C SER A 354 -12.16 -20.34 -14.74
N TYR A 355 -11.90 -19.03 -14.61
CA TYR A 355 -11.27 -18.41 -13.45
C TYR A 355 -12.31 -18.12 -12.36
N ASN A 356 -11.90 -18.14 -11.09
CA ASN A 356 -12.80 -17.84 -9.99
C ASN A 356 -13.17 -16.34 -9.95
N ILE A 357 -12.21 -15.48 -10.27
CA ILE A 357 -12.40 -14.02 -10.24
C ILE A 357 -13.55 -13.52 -11.14
N THR A 358 -13.92 -14.25 -12.20
CA THR A 358 -15.03 -13.86 -13.09
C THR A 358 -16.41 -14.10 -12.48
N ASN A 359 -16.52 -14.97 -11.48
CA ASN A 359 -17.82 -15.33 -10.91
C ASN A 359 -18.24 -14.41 -9.76
N LEU A 360 -17.29 -13.66 -9.20
CA LEU A 360 -17.50 -12.75 -8.08
C LEU A 360 -18.41 -11.59 -8.47
N THR A 361 -19.38 -11.32 -7.61
CA THR A 361 -20.21 -10.12 -7.62
C THR A 361 -19.37 -8.88 -7.30
N PHE A 362 -19.94 -7.71 -7.55
CA PHE A 362 -19.29 -6.45 -7.25
C PHE A 362 -19.02 -6.29 -5.73
N ASN A 363 -19.95 -6.66 -4.84
CA ASN A 363 -19.74 -6.51 -3.39
C ASN A 363 -18.70 -7.49 -2.83
N GLU A 364 -18.59 -8.71 -3.38
CA GLU A 364 -17.60 -9.70 -2.92
C GLU A 364 -16.15 -9.21 -3.04
N GLN A 365 -15.86 -8.29 -3.97
CA GLN A 365 -14.51 -7.75 -4.18
C GLN A 365 -13.94 -7.06 -2.92
N TYR A 366 -14.80 -6.48 -2.07
CA TYR A 366 -14.39 -5.74 -0.89
C TYR A 366 -13.69 -6.62 0.14
N SER A 367 -14.13 -7.87 0.28
CA SER A 367 -13.47 -8.86 1.15
C SER A 367 -12.04 -9.16 0.71
N TYR A 368 -11.79 -9.22 -0.60
CA TYR A 368 -10.47 -9.53 -1.16
C TYR A 368 -9.46 -8.40 -0.93
N TYR A 369 -9.89 -7.14 -0.92
CA TYR A 369 -9.01 -6.02 -0.60
C TYR A 369 -8.45 -6.11 0.82
N TYR A 370 -9.31 -6.44 1.79
CA TYR A 370 -8.87 -6.73 3.14
C TYR A 370 -7.94 -7.95 3.20
N MET A 371 -8.34 -9.05 2.55
CA MET A 371 -7.57 -10.29 2.55
C MET A 371 -6.16 -10.15 1.99
N LEU A 372 -5.94 -9.30 0.98
CA LEU A 372 -4.60 -9.01 0.45
C LEU A 372 -3.63 -8.58 1.56
N MET A 373 -4.11 -7.77 2.51
CA MET A 373 -3.31 -7.24 3.60
C MET A 373 -3.25 -8.21 4.78
N ALA A 374 -4.37 -8.87 5.10
CA ALA A 374 -4.41 -9.88 6.15
C ALA A 374 -3.43 -11.04 5.89
N ARG A 375 -3.40 -11.55 4.64
CA ARG A 375 -2.50 -12.64 4.20
C ARG A 375 -1.02 -12.27 4.22
N LYS A 376 -0.71 -10.97 4.11
CA LYS A 376 0.65 -10.43 4.23
C LYS A 376 1.03 -10.09 5.68
N ASN A 377 0.12 -10.29 6.63
CA ASN A 377 0.24 -9.81 8.01
C ASN A 377 0.40 -8.28 8.08
N LEU A 378 -0.14 -7.51 7.13
CA LEU A 378 0.00 -6.05 7.04
C LEU A 378 -1.32 -5.29 7.22
N ASP A 379 -2.44 -5.99 7.41
CA ASP A 379 -3.70 -5.36 7.83
C ASP A 379 -3.52 -4.65 9.18
N GLN A 380 -4.34 -3.66 9.49
CA GLN A 380 -4.32 -2.91 10.76
C GLN A 380 -5.73 -2.87 11.36
N PRO A 381 -5.89 -2.65 12.68
CA PRO A 381 -7.19 -2.37 13.28
C PRO A 381 -7.90 -1.23 12.55
N LEU A 382 -9.23 -1.31 12.48
CA LEU A 382 -10.04 -0.23 11.92
C LEU A 382 -10.06 0.97 12.87
N GLY A 383 -10.04 0.71 14.18
CA GLY A 383 -10.01 1.74 15.21
C GLY A 383 -8.72 2.56 15.31
N ASP A 384 -7.66 2.18 14.59
CA ASP A 384 -6.38 2.89 14.59
C ASP A 384 -6.51 4.27 13.91
N PRO A 385 -5.84 5.31 14.44
CA PRO A 385 -5.83 6.62 13.79
C PRO A 385 -5.28 6.57 12.37
N LYS A 386 -5.94 7.29 11.45
CA LYS A 386 -5.66 7.26 10.01
C LYS A 386 -4.19 7.53 9.64
N ASN A 387 -3.49 8.36 10.42
CA ASN A 387 -2.07 8.68 10.19
C ASN A 387 -1.10 7.53 10.47
N THR A 388 -1.54 6.50 11.19
CA THR A 388 -0.75 5.29 11.48
C THR A 388 -0.90 4.22 10.39
N LEU A 389 -1.93 4.33 9.55
CA LEU A 389 -2.21 3.36 8.50
C LEU A 389 -1.20 3.47 7.37
N ILE A 390 -0.70 2.31 6.89
CA ILE A 390 -0.01 2.24 5.61
C ILE A 390 -0.96 2.62 4.48
N LYS A 391 -0.41 3.14 3.37
CA LYS A 391 -1.20 3.72 2.28
C LYS A 391 -2.31 2.82 1.76
N PHE A 392 -2.02 1.53 1.53
CA PHE A 392 -3.04 0.60 1.04
C PHE A 392 -4.18 0.39 2.05
N ASN A 393 -3.88 0.35 3.36
CA ASN A 393 -4.91 0.23 4.39
C ASN A 393 -5.77 1.50 4.46
N GLU A 394 -5.13 2.68 4.46
CA GLU A 394 -5.82 3.98 4.49
C GLU A 394 -6.76 4.19 3.30
N GLN A 395 -6.32 3.83 2.09
CA GLN A 395 -7.07 4.12 0.87
C GLN A 395 -8.04 3.01 0.46
N ILE A 396 -7.74 1.76 0.86
CA ILE A 396 -8.40 0.57 0.32
C ILE A 396 -8.79 -0.38 1.46
N ALA A 397 -7.85 -1.15 2.00
CA ALA A 397 -8.20 -2.34 2.79
C ALA A 397 -9.02 -2.02 4.05
N SER A 398 -8.65 -1.00 4.84
CA SER A 398 -9.41 -0.65 6.06
C SER A 398 -10.77 -0.07 5.72
N LYS A 399 -10.86 0.79 4.69
CA LYS A 399 -12.14 1.39 4.27
C LYS A 399 -13.18 0.32 3.91
N TYR A 400 -12.78 -0.57 3.01
CA TYR A 400 -13.68 -1.62 2.52
C TYR A 400 -13.96 -2.67 3.60
N ARG A 401 -13.00 -2.99 4.47
CA ARG A 401 -13.23 -3.84 5.64
C ARG A 401 -14.25 -3.22 6.60
N ALA A 402 -14.23 -1.90 6.83
CA ALA A 402 -15.17 -1.25 7.74
C ALA A 402 -16.63 -1.41 7.25
N GLY A 403 -16.90 -1.14 5.97
CA GLY A 403 -18.24 -1.34 5.40
C GLY A 403 -18.67 -2.81 5.39
N LEU A 404 -17.77 -3.72 5.01
CA LEU A 404 -18.02 -5.16 5.07
C LEU A 404 -18.35 -5.61 6.50
N SER A 405 -17.69 -5.04 7.50
CA SER A 405 -17.93 -5.35 8.91
C SER A 405 -19.31 -4.87 9.38
N LEU A 406 -19.77 -3.69 8.94
CA LEU A 406 -21.13 -3.25 9.22
C LEU A 406 -22.17 -4.12 8.51
N SER A 407 -21.90 -4.53 7.26
CA SER A 407 -22.77 -5.48 6.54
C SER A 407 -22.86 -6.82 7.27
N TYR A 408 -21.73 -7.34 7.76
CA TYR A 408 -21.71 -8.54 8.57
C TYR A 408 -22.53 -8.40 9.86
N LEU A 409 -22.35 -7.30 10.60
CA LEU A 409 -23.13 -7.03 11.82
C LEU A 409 -24.63 -6.98 11.51
N ASP A 410 -24.99 -6.36 10.39
CA ASP A 410 -26.37 -6.22 9.94
C ASP A 410 -27.01 -7.56 9.58
N ASP A 411 -26.32 -8.39 8.81
CA ASP A 411 -26.76 -9.75 8.44
C ASP A 411 -26.93 -10.66 9.67
N TYR A 412 -26.11 -10.46 10.71
CA TYR A 412 -26.22 -11.16 11.98
C TYR A 412 -27.42 -10.70 12.83
N LEU A 413 -27.78 -9.42 12.74
CA LEU A 413 -28.88 -8.80 13.51
C LEU A 413 -30.23 -8.77 12.76
N ASN A 414 -30.32 -9.38 11.58
CA ASN A 414 -31.50 -9.43 10.70
C ASN A 414 -31.85 -8.09 9.99
N HIS A 415 -30.85 -7.38 9.49
CA HIS A 415 -30.92 -6.31 8.47
C HIS A 415 -31.55 -4.94 8.84
N ASN A 416 -32.36 -4.83 9.89
CA ASN A 416 -33.01 -3.54 10.21
C ASN A 416 -32.25 -2.71 11.25
N ILE A 417 -31.46 -3.36 12.12
CA ILE A 417 -30.86 -2.69 13.29
C ILE A 417 -29.72 -1.73 12.91
N VAL A 418 -28.85 -2.11 11.98
CA VAL A 418 -27.70 -1.26 11.61
C VAL A 418 -28.14 -0.02 10.83
N PRO A 419 -29.03 -0.10 9.81
CA PRO A 419 -29.56 1.10 9.14
C PRO A 419 -30.23 2.08 10.10
N GLU A 420 -31.11 1.60 10.99
CA GLU A 420 -31.76 2.45 11.99
C GLU A 420 -30.75 3.12 12.93
N SER A 421 -29.71 2.38 13.34
CA SER A 421 -28.64 2.92 14.18
C SER A 421 -27.81 3.99 13.45
N VAL A 422 -27.58 3.84 12.15
CA VAL A 422 -26.92 4.86 11.32
C VAL A 422 -27.75 6.14 11.28
N GLN A 423 -29.07 6.04 11.08
CA GLN A 423 -29.97 7.20 11.07
C GLN A 423 -30.04 7.91 12.42
N GLN A 424 -30.08 7.15 13.53
CA GLN A 424 -30.04 7.71 14.88
C GLN A 424 -28.72 8.42 15.17
N PHE A 425 -27.59 7.80 14.81
CA PHE A 425 -26.26 8.40 14.97
C PHE A 425 -26.10 9.66 14.12
N TYR A 426 -26.58 9.62 12.88
CA TYR A 426 -26.61 10.78 11.99
C TYR A 426 -27.44 11.93 12.59
N SER A 427 -28.59 11.62 13.19
CA SER A 427 -29.44 12.62 13.84
C SER A 427 -28.77 13.27 15.05
N LEU A 428 -28.04 12.50 15.86
CA LEU A 428 -27.27 13.01 17.01
C LEU A 428 -26.18 14.02 16.59
N ASN A 429 -25.48 13.73 15.50
CA ASN A 429 -24.42 14.59 14.94
C ASN A 429 -24.90 15.99 14.54
N LYS A 430 -26.19 16.15 14.22
CA LYS A 430 -26.76 17.47 13.85
C LYS A 430 -26.74 18.45 15.02
N THR A 431 -26.78 17.94 16.24
CA THR A 431 -26.94 18.75 17.46
C THR A 431 -25.67 18.77 18.31
N GLU A 432 -24.89 17.69 18.33
CA GLU A 432 -23.78 17.52 19.29
C GLU A 432 -22.45 17.17 18.62
N GLN A 433 -21.35 17.40 19.33
CA GLN A 433 -20.04 16.87 18.94
C GLN A 433 -19.92 15.45 19.47
N VAL A 434 -19.73 14.48 18.58
CA VAL A 434 -19.72 13.05 18.91
C VAL A 434 -18.33 12.43 18.68
N ASN A 435 -18.18 11.19 19.09
CA ASN A 435 -17.04 10.31 18.78
C ASN A 435 -17.54 8.90 18.39
N ARG A 436 -16.62 7.98 18.10
CA ARG A 436 -16.98 6.60 17.75
C ARG A 436 -17.82 5.88 18.82
N TYR A 437 -17.56 6.08 20.11
CA TYR A 437 -18.25 5.37 21.19
C TYR A 437 -19.73 5.71 21.27
N ASP A 438 -20.14 6.89 20.80
CA ASP A 438 -21.56 7.24 20.68
C ASP A 438 -22.27 6.32 19.68
N PHE A 439 -21.61 6.00 18.56
CA PHE A 439 -22.13 5.04 17.58
C PHE A 439 -22.16 3.62 18.16
N GLU A 440 -21.10 3.21 18.87
CA GLU A 440 -21.04 1.89 19.53
C GLU A 440 -22.18 1.71 20.55
N LYS A 441 -22.47 2.77 21.31
CA LYS A 441 -23.57 2.80 22.28
C LYS A 441 -24.94 2.69 21.61
N ILE A 442 -25.16 3.38 20.50
CA ILE A 442 -26.43 3.30 19.74
C ILE A 442 -26.63 1.88 19.20
N LEU A 443 -25.62 1.32 18.54
CA LEU A 443 -25.68 -0.07 18.03
C LEU A 443 -25.96 -1.07 19.15
N SER A 444 -25.26 -0.95 20.28
CA SER A 444 -25.43 -1.85 21.42
C SER A 444 -26.81 -1.73 22.07
N LYS A 445 -27.38 -0.51 22.10
CA LYS A 445 -28.71 -0.26 22.65
C LYS A 445 -29.82 -0.82 21.75
N ASN A 446 -29.67 -0.71 20.42
CA ASN A 446 -30.68 -1.18 19.47
C ASN A 446 -30.57 -2.69 19.19
N SER A 447 -29.41 -3.29 19.47
CA SER A 447 -29.21 -4.72 19.28
C SER A 447 -29.96 -5.56 20.32
N PRO A 448 -30.70 -6.60 19.91
CA PRO A 448 -31.30 -7.57 20.83
C PRO A 448 -30.28 -8.56 21.43
N LYS A 449 -29.02 -8.50 20.98
CA LYS A 449 -27.93 -9.41 21.36
C LYS A 449 -26.69 -8.65 21.83
N ASP A 450 -25.81 -9.30 22.58
CA ASP A 450 -24.50 -8.74 22.93
C ASP A 450 -23.58 -8.71 21.69
N ILE A 451 -23.17 -7.50 21.31
CA ILE A 451 -22.30 -7.25 20.15
C ILE A 451 -20.91 -6.73 20.56
N ASN A 452 -20.51 -6.86 21.83
CA ASN A 452 -19.18 -6.41 22.30
C ASN A 452 -18.02 -7.02 21.50
N TRP A 453 -18.19 -8.24 20.98
CA TRP A 453 -17.22 -8.90 20.10
C TRP A 453 -16.95 -8.11 18.82
N PHE A 454 -17.94 -7.36 18.31
CA PHE A 454 -17.81 -6.57 17.10
C PHE A 454 -16.75 -5.47 17.29
N PHE A 455 -16.89 -4.68 18.35
CA PHE A 455 -15.95 -3.59 18.63
C PHE A 455 -14.56 -4.13 19.01
N LYS A 456 -14.50 -5.07 19.97
CA LYS A 456 -13.22 -5.60 20.47
C LYS A 456 -12.45 -6.39 19.42
N THR A 457 -13.12 -7.28 18.69
CA THR A 457 -12.46 -8.22 17.78
C THR A 457 -12.40 -7.69 16.36
N ILE A 458 -13.49 -7.12 15.82
CA ILE A 458 -13.54 -6.71 14.41
C ILE A 458 -12.94 -5.33 14.18
N ILE A 459 -13.25 -4.36 15.06
CA ILE A 459 -12.84 -2.96 14.89
C ILE A 459 -11.46 -2.70 15.51
N ASP A 460 -11.25 -3.06 16.77
CA ASP A 460 -10.07 -2.66 17.55
C ASP A 460 -8.93 -3.69 17.54
N SER A 461 -9.05 -4.75 16.74
CA SER A 461 -8.02 -5.78 16.65
C SER A 461 -7.66 -6.19 15.22
N ARG A 462 -6.55 -6.91 15.14
CA ARG A 462 -6.07 -7.60 13.93
C ARG A 462 -6.33 -9.10 14.02
N ASP A 463 -7.24 -9.52 14.89
CA ASP A 463 -7.54 -10.92 15.11
C ASP A 463 -8.12 -11.54 13.85
N ILE A 464 -7.70 -12.78 13.62
CA ILE A 464 -8.10 -13.55 12.46
C ILE A 464 -9.25 -14.46 12.85
N ILE A 465 -10.29 -14.48 12.05
CA ILE A 465 -11.34 -15.50 12.10
C ILE A 465 -10.94 -16.63 11.12
N ASP A 466 -10.86 -17.87 11.60
CA ASP A 466 -10.58 -19.06 10.78
C ASP A 466 -11.20 -20.31 11.41
N TYR A 467 -12.39 -20.68 10.93
CA TYR A 467 -13.18 -21.80 11.45
C TYR A 467 -12.96 -23.09 10.67
N LYS A 468 -13.10 -24.22 11.38
CA LYS A 468 -13.03 -25.55 10.78
C LYS A 468 -13.98 -26.52 11.48
N PHE A 469 -14.70 -27.29 10.68
CA PHE A 469 -15.51 -28.41 11.18
C PHE A 469 -14.64 -29.52 11.77
N THR A 470 -15.02 -29.98 12.96
CA THR A 470 -14.44 -31.15 13.64
C THR A 470 -15.56 -32.08 14.12
N HIS A 471 -15.23 -33.35 14.38
CA HIS A 471 -16.17 -34.36 14.90
C HIS A 471 -17.54 -34.39 14.20
N VAL A 472 -17.55 -34.39 12.85
CA VAL A 472 -18.79 -34.37 12.09
C VAL A 472 -19.38 -35.77 11.98
N SER A 473 -20.59 -35.95 12.51
CA SER A 473 -21.41 -37.13 12.36
C SER A 473 -22.72 -36.76 11.66
N ARG A 474 -23.38 -37.74 11.04
CA ARG A 474 -24.64 -37.51 10.34
C ARG A 474 -25.55 -38.73 10.44
N THR A 475 -26.84 -38.46 10.47
CA THR A 475 -27.89 -39.46 10.28
C THR A 475 -28.62 -39.18 8.97
N LYS A 476 -29.76 -39.83 8.75
CA LYS A 476 -30.65 -39.50 7.65
C LYS A 476 -31.22 -38.08 7.81
N ASP A 477 -31.56 -37.71 9.04
CA ASP A 477 -32.39 -36.53 9.33
C ASP A 477 -31.60 -35.39 10.00
N SER A 478 -30.50 -35.69 10.69
CA SER A 478 -29.66 -34.70 11.40
C SER A 478 -28.18 -34.74 11.01
N VAL A 479 -27.52 -33.61 11.19
CA VAL A 479 -26.07 -33.46 11.12
C VAL A 479 -25.57 -32.85 12.42
N GLN A 480 -24.53 -33.45 12.99
CA GLN A 480 -23.92 -33.00 14.22
C GLN A 480 -22.43 -32.72 13.98
N PHE A 481 -21.91 -31.64 14.55
CA PHE A 481 -20.51 -31.26 14.40
C PHE A 481 -20.03 -30.40 15.58
N GLN A 482 -18.71 -30.33 15.72
CA GLN A 482 -17.99 -29.40 16.58
C GLN A 482 -17.22 -28.38 15.75
N ILE A 483 -16.81 -27.29 16.39
CA ILE A 483 -16.19 -26.15 15.74
C ILE A 483 -14.84 -25.86 16.37
N ASN A 484 -13.78 -26.03 15.60
CA ASN A 484 -12.47 -25.58 16.00
C ASN A 484 -12.16 -24.24 15.32
N ASN A 485 -11.83 -23.23 16.11
CA ASN A 485 -11.29 -21.99 15.59
C ASN A 485 -9.76 -22.04 15.68
N ARG A 486 -9.08 -21.94 14.53
CA ARG A 486 -7.62 -22.16 14.44
C ARG A 486 -6.78 -21.06 15.08
N THR A 487 -7.39 -19.94 15.44
CA THR A 487 -6.74 -18.77 16.05
C THR A 487 -7.24 -18.50 17.47
N GLY A 488 -8.22 -19.25 17.96
CA GLY A 488 -8.82 -19.05 19.28
C GLY A 488 -9.81 -17.89 19.36
N ILE A 489 -10.24 -17.33 18.23
CA ILE A 489 -11.07 -16.12 18.15
C ILE A 489 -12.51 -16.47 17.81
N TYR A 490 -13.41 -16.34 18.78
CA TYR A 490 -14.82 -16.72 18.61
C TYR A 490 -15.72 -15.51 18.36
N VAL A 491 -16.35 -15.51 17.20
CA VAL A 491 -17.37 -14.54 16.74
C VAL A 491 -18.53 -15.29 16.05
N PRO A 492 -19.74 -14.71 15.97
CA PRO A 492 -20.86 -15.36 15.30
C PRO A 492 -20.56 -15.73 13.85
N ILE A 493 -20.93 -16.94 13.41
CA ILE A 493 -20.62 -17.41 12.04
C ILE A 493 -21.85 -18.11 11.46
N PRO A 494 -22.19 -17.94 10.16
CA PRO A 494 -23.30 -18.65 9.56
C PRO A 494 -22.87 -20.03 9.07
N VAL A 495 -23.75 -21.02 9.26
CA VAL A 495 -23.58 -22.41 8.81
C VAL A 495 -24.63 -22.72 7.75
N TYR A 496 -24.16 -23.32 6.66
CA TYR A 496 -24.95 -23.67 5.50
C TYR A 496 -25.00 -25.18 5.29
N GLY A 497 -26.18 -25.69 4.96
CA GLY A 497 -26.35 -27.01 4.36
C GLY A 497 -26.47 -26.86 2.85
N ILE A 498 -25.65 -27.59 2.09
CA ILE A 498 -25.63 -27.53 0.63
C ILE A 498 -26.00 -28.88 0.02
N LYS A 499 -26.96 -28.89 -0.91
CA LYS A 499 -27.34 -30.05 -1.72
C LYS A 499 -27.23 -29.70 -3.19
N LYS A 500 -26.41 -30.42 -3.96
CA LYS A 500 -26.16 -30.12 -5.39
C LYS A 500 -25.91 -28.62 -5.71
N ASN A 501 -25.13 -27.94 -4.88
CA ASN A 501 -24.81 -26.49 -4.95
C ASN A 501 -25.95 -25.53 -4.59
N GLU A 502 -27.09 -26.01 -4.10
CA GLU A 502 -28.17 -25.20 -3.57
C GLU A 502 -28.16 -25.18 -2.04
N VAL A 503 -28.44 -24.03 -1.45
CA VAL A 503 -28.58 -23.86 0.00
C VAL A 503 -29.91 -24.46 0.46
N VAL A 504 -29.87 -25.46 1.32
CA VAL A 504 -31.07 -26.10 1.91
C VAL A 504 -31.39 -25.61 3.33
N PHE A 505 -30.40 -25.04 4.03
CA PHE A 505 -30.60 -24.27 5.26
C PHE A 505 -29.43 -23.30 5.51
N LYS A 506 -29.72 -22.21 6.24
CA LYS A 506 -28.77 -21.26 6.83
C LYS A 506 -29.09 -21.10 8.31
N LYS A 507 -28.09 -21.21 9.19
CA LYS A 507 -28.22 -21.01 10.65
C LYS A 507 -27.03 -20.23 11.20
N TRP A 508 -27.30 -19.20 11.98
CA TRP A 508 -26.27 -18.50 12.75
C TRP A 508 -25.93 -19.29 14.01
N ILE A 509 -24.64 -19.35 14.33
CA ILE A 509 -24.14 -19.91 15.58
C ILE A 509 -23.28 -18.89 16.32
N GLU A 510 -23.33 -18.95 17.64
CA GLU A 510 -22.60 -18.07 18.55
C GLU A 510 -21.64 -18.95 19.35
N PRO A 511 -20.45 -19.25 18.82
CA PRO A 511 -19.53 -20.15 19.48
C PRO A 511 -18.93 -19.50 20.72
N VAL A 512 -18.97 -20.24 21.83
CA VAL A 512 -18.42 -19.79 23.13
C VAL A 512 -17.15 -20.57 23.49
N LYS A 513 -17.03 -21.83 23.04
CA LYS A 513 -15.91 -22.75 23.29
C LYS A 513 -15.73 -23.70 22.10
N ALA A 514 -14.54 -24.29 21.96
CA ALA A 514 -14.21 -25.23 20.87
C ALA A 514 -15.08 -26.50 20.86
N ASP A 515 -15.46 -26.99 22.05
CA ASP A 515 -16.04 -28.33 22.20
C ASP A 515 -17.58 -28.31 22.16
N SER A 516 -18.19 -27.17 21.85
CA SER A 516 -19.64 -27.06 21.68
C SER A 516 -20.12 -27.93 20.52
N ILE A 517 -21.11 -28.78 20.80
CA ILE A 517 -21.74 -29.65 19.82
C ILE A 517 -22.97 -28.95 19.25
N TYR A 518 -23.02 -28.81 17.93
CA TYR A 518 -24.15 -28.24 17.20
C TYR A 518 -24.88 -29.35 16.45
N GLU A 519 -26.20 -29.36 16.54
CA GLU A 519 -27.06 -30.28 15.82
C GLU A 519 -28.11 -29.50 15.02
N PHE A 520 -28.18 -29.80 13.72
CA PHE A 520 -29.17 -29.22 12.82
C PHE A 520 -29.87 -30.30 12.01
N GLU A 521 -31.09 -30.01 11.58
CA GLU A 521 -31.77 -30.80 10.55
C GLU A 521 -30.91 -30.82 9.28
N ARG A 522 -30.60 -32.02 8.79
CA ARG A 522 -29.70 -32.20 7.64
C ARG A 522 -30.34 -31.74 6.34
N LYS A 523 -31.67 -31.85 6.20
CA LYS A 523 -32.43 -31.52 4.98
C LYS A 523 -31.82 -32.09 3.69
N ASN A 524 -31.32 -33.33 3.75
CA ASN A 524 -30.63 -34.01 2.65
C ASN A 524 -29.39 -33.28 2.10
N ALA A 525 -28.73 -32.45 2.91
CA ALA A 525 -27.47 -31.82 2.52
C ALA A 525 -26.37 -32.86 2.23
N ASP A 526 -25.60 -32.59 1.17
CA ASP A 526 -24.42 -33.36 0.76
C ASP A 526 -23.12 -32.75 1.32
N LYS A 527 -23.18 -31.48 1.77
CA LYS A 527 -22.08 -30.75 2.41
C LYS A 527 -22.62 -29.81 3.49
N ILE A 528 -21.76 -29.51 4.45
CA ILE A 528 -21.93 -28.36 5.35
C ILE A 528 -20.76 -27.40 5.16
N VAL A 529 -21.06 -26.11 5.21
CA VAL A 529 -20.11 -25.03 4.92
C VAL A 529 -20.30 -23.88 5.91
N PHE A 530 -19.23 -23.38 6.53
CA PHE A 530 -19.27 -22.09 7.22
C PHE A 530 -19.15 -20.95 6.20
N ASN A 531 -19.87 -19.86 6.43
CA ASN A 531 -19.65 -18.60 5.71
C ASN A 531 -19.66 -18.78 4.17
N TYR A 532 -20.69 -19.47 3.67
CA TYR A 532 -20.79 -19.87 2.26
C TYR A 532 -20.91 -18.65 1.33
N ASP A 533 -21.69 -17.64 1.73
CA ASP A 533 -21.89 -16.40 0.98
C ASP A 533 -20.81 -15.33 1.32
N ASN A 534 -19.76 -15.70 2.07
CA ASN A 534 -18.64 -14.84 2.44
C ASN A 534 -19.06 -13.55 3.17
N GLU A 535 -20.08 -13.64 4.02
CA GLU A 535 -20.59 -12.52 4.80
C GLU A 535 -19.61 -12.08 5.90
N VAL A 536 -18.88 -13.04 6.48
CA VAL A 536 -17.87 -12.80 7.49
C VAL A 536 -16.51 -12.57 6.80
N PRO A 537 -15.75 -11.52 7.14
CA PRO A 537 -14.41 -11.27 6.60
C PRO A 537 -13.38 -12.27 7.15
N GLU A 538 -13.52 -13.53 6.76
CA GLU A 538 -12.78 -14.66 7.29
C GLU A 538 -11.45 -14.86 6.55
N TYR A 539 -10.40 -15.19 7.30
CA TYR A 539 -9.06 -15.32 6.76
C TYR A 539 -8.91 -16.49 5.78
N ASN A 540 -9.68 -17.58 5.92
CA ASN A 540 -9.46 -18.78 5.11
C ASN A 540 -10.71 -19.64 4.91
N LEU A 541 -11.59 -19.21 4.02
CA LEU A 541 -12.80 -19.93 3.60
C LEU A 541 -12.59 -21.39 3.16
N ARG A 542 -11.36 -21.79 2.80
CA ARG A 542 -11.04 -23.18 2.44
C ARG A 542 -11.17 -24.16 3.59
N ASN A 543 -10.99 -23.70 4.83
CA ASN A 543 -11.11 -24.54 6.01
C ASN A 543 -12.58 -24.86 6.35
N ASN A 544 -13.51 -24.12 5.74
CA ASN A 544 -14.94 -24.15 6.06
C ASN A 544 -15.70 -25.32 5.45
N TRP A 545 -15.08 -26.16 4.63
CA TRP A 545 -15.82 -27.14 3.84
C TRP A 545 -15.74 -28.54 4.43
N LYS A 546 -16.91 -29.19 4.61
CA LYS A 546 -16.99 -30.60 4.98
C LYS A 546 -17.98 -31.36 4.09
N SER A 547 -17.52 -32.49 3.56
CA SER A 547 -18.37 -33.42 2.81
C SER A 547 -19.20 -34.30 3.74
N LEU A 548 -20.50 -34.47 3.41
CA LEU A 548 -21.42 -35.41 4.04
C LEU A 548 -21.72 -36.64 3.15
N LYS A 549 -20.83 -36.96 2.19
CA LYS A 549 -20.92 -38.21 1.41
C LYS A 549 -20.41 -39.41 2.21
N SER A 550 -20.88 -40.61 1.89
CA SER A 550 -20.42 -41.89 2.48
C SER A 550 -18.96 -42.18 2.21
N LEU A 551 -18.49 -41.85 1.01
CA LEU A 551 -17.10 -41.99 0.58
C LEU A 551 -16.61 -40.64 0.07
N ALA A 552 -15.70 -40.01 0.80
CA ALA A 552 -15.08 -38.74 0.42
C ALA A 552 -13.57 -38.81 0.61
N ILE A 553 -12.82 -38.84 -0.51
CA ILE A 553 -11.34 -38.83 -0.51
C ILE A 553 -10.83 -37.44 -0.06
N THR A 554 -11.54 -36.38 -0.43
CA THR A 554 -11.26 -35.00 -0.02
C THR A 554 -12.57 -34.26 0.26
N ASN A 555 -12.52 -33.23 1.12
CA ASN A 555 -13.67 -32.32 1.31
C ASN A 555 -13.91 -31.41 0.10
N ARG A 556 -12.86 -31.20 -0.70
CA ARG A 556 -12.80 -30.25 -1.81
C ARG A 556 -12.14 -30.90 -3.05
N PRO A 557 -12.78 -30.87 -4.23
CA PRO A 557 -12.21 -31.46 -5.44
C PRO A 557 -10.95 -30.72 -5.91
N ILE A 558 -10.07 -31.40 -6.66
CA ILE A 558 -8.87 -30.80 -7.27
C ILE A 558 -9.28 -30.12 -8.60
N LYS A 559 -8.76 -28.92 -8.85
CA LYS A 559 -8.98 -28.17 -10.10
C LYS A 559 -7.64 -27.67 -10.63
N PHE A 560 -7.39 -27.87 -11.92
CA PHE A 560 -6.26 -27.26 -12.61
C PHE A 560 -6.71 -25.93 -13.23
N ASN A 561 -6.03 -24.84 -12.91
CA ASN A 561 -6.32 -23.52 -13.46
C ASN A 561 -5.12 -23.07 -14.29
N PHE A 562 -5.38 -22.58 -15.50
CA PHE A 562 -4.37 -21.92 -16.31
C PHE A 562 -4.02 -20.56 -15.70
N ALA A 563 -2.73 -20.26 -15.56
CA ALA A 563 -2.20 -19.02 -15.00
C ALA A 563 -2.67 -18.69 -13.57
N LYS A 564 -2.38 -17.46 -13.12
CA LYS A 564 -2.64 -16.99 -11.75
C LYS A 564 -4.09 -16.50 -11.63
N ASP A 565 -4.80 -16.95 -10.59
CA ASP A 565 -6.20 -16.65 -10.31
C ASP A 565 -6.40 -16.20 -8.85
N LEU A 566 -7.60 -15.70 -8.52
CA LEU A 566 -8.08 -15.67 -7.15
C LEU A 566 -8.27 -17.08 -6.60
N GLU A 567 -8.18 -17.17 -5.29
CA GLU A 567 -8.39 -18.41 -4.58
C GLU A 567 -9.87 -18.81 -4.66
N ASP A 568 -10.13 -20.09 -4.96
CA ASP A 568 -11.47 -20.66 -4.99
C ASP A 568 -11.68 -21.53 -3.73
N PRO A 569 -12.56 -21.12 -2.79
CA PRO A 569 -12.79 -21.86 -1.55
C PRO A 569 -13.28 -23.29 -1.78
N TYR A 570 -14.02 -23.54 -2.86
CA TYR A 570 -14.63 -24.83 -3.18
C TYR A 570 -13.59 -25.86 -3.66
N TYR A 571 -12.49 -25.43 -4.29
CA TYR A 571 -11.51 -26.31 -4.92
C TYR A 571 -10.12 -26.31 -4.24
N ASN A 572 -9.39 -27.41 -4.45
CA ASN A 572 -7.94 -27.48 -4.28
C ASN A 572 -7.28 -27.12 -5.63
N GLN A 573 -6.92 -25.85 -5.81
CA GLN A 573 -6.37 -25.34 -7.08
C GLN A 573 -4.88 -25.69 -7.28
N ILE A 574 -4.55 -26.24 -8.44
CA ILE A 574 -3.18 -26.35 -8.98
C ILE A 574 -3.10 -25.44 -10.19
N LEU A 575 -2.30 -24.39 -10.10
CA LEU A 575 -2.10 -23.40 -11.15
C LEU A 575 -0.98 -23.89 -12.07
N TYR A 576 -1.14 -23.73 -13.39
CA TYR A 576 -0.09 -24.04 -14.36
C TYR A 576 0.09 -22.93 -15.39
N ILE A 577 1.33 -22.65 -15.77
CA ILE A 577 1.65 -21.67 -16.82
C ILE A 577 2.88 -22.10 -17.62
N PRO A 578 2.88 -22.01 -18.96
CA PRO A 578 4.08 -22.19 -19.77
C PRO A 578 5.16 -21.20 -19.37
N THR A 579 6.40 -21.66 -19.35
CA THR A 579 7.57 -20.85 -19.04
C THR A 579 8.61 -21.00 -20.14
N LEU A 580 9.37 -19.93 -20.38
CA LEU A 580 10.54 -19.95 -21.25
C LEU A 580 11.67 -19.24 -20.52
N THR A 581 12.72 -19.99 -20.19
CA THR A 581 13.93 -19.45 -19.56
C THR A 581 15.12 -19.56 -20.50
N TYR A 582 16.21 -18.88 -20.15
CA TYR A 582 17.46 -18.95 -20.91
C TYR A 582 18.66 -18.95 -19.98
N ASN A 583 19.61 -19.84 -20.25
CA ASN A 583 21.01 -19.68 -19.90
C ASN A 583 21.86 -20.20 -21.07
N LEU A 584 23.15 -19.87 -21.07
CA LEU A 584 24.04 -20.13 -22.21
C LEU A 584 24.15 -21.63 -22.54
N TYR A 585 24.19 -22.50 -21.53
CA TYR A 585 24.46 -23.92 -21.70
C TYR A 585 23.19 -24.73 -21.97
N ASP A 586 22.09 -24.46 -21.27
CA ASP A 586 20.79 -25.08 -21.53
C ASP A 586 20.12 -24.52 -22.81
N GLY A 587 20.50 -23.31 -23.24
CA GLY A 587 19.85 -22.58 -24.32
C GLY A 587 18.47 -22.06 -23.92
N LEU A 588 17.55 -21.99 -24.88
CA LEU A 588 16.14 -21.76 -24.60
C LEU A 588 15.56 -23.00 -23.91
N THR A 589 14.93 -22.82 -22.75
CA THR A 589 14.40 -23.91 -21.92
C THR A 589 12.87 -23.77 -21.77
N PRO A 590 12.06 -24.22 -22.76
CA PRO A 590 10.61 -24.26 -22.61
C PRO A 590 10.20 -25.27 -21.53
N GLY A 591 9.24 -24.88 -20.69
CA GLY A 591 8.75 -25.72 -19.59
C GLY A 591 7.33 -25.37 -19.17
N ILE A 592 6.85 -26.08 -18.15
CA ILE A 592 5.55 -25.80 -17.52
C ILE A 592 5.78 -25.65 -16.03
N ARG A 593 5.32 -24.54 -15.47
CA ARG A 593 5.37 -24.28 -14.03
C ARG A 593 4.06 -24.68 -13.37
N PHE A 594 4.11 -25.57 -12.39
CA PHE A 594 2.99 -25.97 -11.53
C PHE A 594 3.16 -25.36 -10.13
N HIS A 595 2.16 -24.63 -9.65
CA HIS A 595 2.21 -23.99 -8.33
C HIS A 595 0.83 -23.80 -7.72
N ASN A 596 0.76 -23.53 -6.41
CA ASN A 596 -0.50 -23.15 -5.74
C ASN A 596 -0.55 -21.65 -5.37
N LYS A 597 0.41 -20.84 -5.83
CA LYS A 597 0.53 -19.39 -5.56
C LYS A 597 -0.56 -18.57 -6.27
N THR A 598 -1.69 -18.30 -5.59
CA THR A 598 -2.77 -17.41 -6.06
C THR A 598 -2.41 -15.94 -5.82
N ILE A 599 -3.35 -15.03 -6.11
CA ILE A 599 -3.19 -13.60 -5.80
C ILE A 599 -3.02 -13.36 -4.29
N LEU A 600 -3.80 -14.08 -3.46
CA LEU A 600 -3.66 -14.11 -2.00
C LEU A 600 -2.51 -15.03 -1.56
N ASP A 601 -1.66 -14.55 -0.65
CA ASP A 601 -0.54 -15.34 -0.12
C ASP A 601 -1.06 -16.50 0.74
N LYS A 602 -0.41 -17.68 0.62
CA LYS A 602 -0.78 -18.90 1.37
C LYS A 602 0.35 -19.27 2.33
N PRO A 603 0.03 -19.83 3.53
CA PRO A 603 1.06 -20.33 4.43
C PRO A 603 1.94 -21.41 3.80
N PHE A 604 1.33 -22.38 3.10
CA PHE A 604 2.07 -23.39 2.36
C PHE A 604 2.03 -23.12 0.86
N THR A 605 3.21 -23.11 0.23
CA THR A 605 3.33 -22.98 -1.22
C THR A 605 4.29 -24.01 -1.81
N PHE A 606 3.93 -24.55 -2.97
CA PHE A 606 4.85 -25.32 -3.82
C PHE A 606 4.98 -24.63 -5.18
N ASP A 607 6.11 -24.88 -5.84
CA ASP A 607 6.46 -24.36 -7.16
C ASP A 607 7.38 -25.36 -7.84
N ILE A 608 6.94 -25.96 -8.94
CA ILE A 608 7.65 -27.03 -9.63
C ILE A 608 7.68 -26.68 -11.11
N THR A 609 8.86 -26.53 -11.69
CA THR A 609 9.05 -26.08 -13.08
C THR A 609 9.97 -27.04 -13.82
N PRO A 610 9.45 -28.19 -14.31
CA PRO A 610 10.15 -29.01 -15.30
C PRO A 610 10.24 -28.25 -16.63
N ALA A 611 11.40 -28.34 -17.28
CA ALA A 611 11.68 -27.72 -18.55
C ALA A 611 12.64 -28.59 -19.38
N TYR A 612 12.63 -28.41 -20.70
CA TYR A 612 13.49 -29.13 -21.62
C TYR A 612 14.60 -28.22 -22.14
N SER A 613 15.85 -28.61 -21.98
CA SER A 613 17.00 -27.82 -22.42
C SER A 613 17.32 -28.11 -23.87
N ILE A 614 17.04 -27.15 -24.76
CA ILE A 614 17.19 -27.34 -26.21
C ILE A 614 18.63 -27.64 -26.61
N ASN A 615 19.61 -26.99 -26.00
CA ASN A 615 21.02 -27.21 -26.34
C ASN A 615 21.55 -28.55 -25.81
N ALA A 616 21.14 -28.93 -24.60
CA ALA A 616 21.66 -30.12 -23.92
C ALA A 616 20.87 -31.41 -24.22
N GLY A 617 19.63 -31.30 -24.72
CA GLY A 617 18.78 -32.46 -25.00
C GLY A 617 18.25 -33.20 -23.75
N THR A 618 18.25 -32.54 -22.59
CA THR A 618 17.90 -33.13 -21.29
C THR A 618 16.82 -32.34 -20.56
N ILE A 619 16.27 -32.92 -19.49
CA ILE A 619 15.29 -32.24 -18.63
C ILE A 619 16.03 -31.46 -17.54
N SER A 620 15.79 -30.15 -17.50
CA SER A 620 16.27 -29.24 -16.46
C SER A 620 15.09 -28.65 -15.69
N GLY A 621 15.35 -28.04 -14.54
CA GLY A 621 14.28 -27.37 -13.81
C GLY A 621 14.55 -27.06 -12.37
N SER A 622 13.49 -26.64 -11.69
CA SER A 622 13.55 -26.34 -10.27
C SER A 622 12.29 -26.75 -9.54
N SER A 623 12.44 -27.07 -8.26
CA SER A 623 11.33 -27.29 -7.34
C SER A 623 11.58 -26.49 -6.06
N ALA A 624 10.51 -25.96 -5.47
CA ALA A 624 10.58 -25.22 -4.22
C ALA A 624 9.31 -25.42 -3.41
N PHE A 625 9.50 -25.75 -2.14
CA PHE A 625 8.44 -25.88 -1.14
C PHE A 625 8.72 -24.90 -0.02
N SER A 626 7.70 -24.20 0.46
CA SER A 626 7.84 -23.35 1.63
C SER A 626 6.61 -23.32 2.50
N TRP A 627 6.85 -23.23 3.80
CA TRP A 627 5.85 -23.04 4.82
C TRP A 627 6.19 -21.78 5.64
N SER A 628 5.25 -20.84 5.68
CA SER A 628 5.33 -19.59 6.42
C SER A 628 4.42 -19.63 7.64
N GLU A 629 5.01 -19.47 8.81
CA GLU A 629 4.32 -19.29 10.08
C GLU A 629 4.33 -17.79 10.44
N TYR A 630 3.18 -17.24 10.82
CA TYR A 630 3.02 -15.81 11.06
C TYR A 630 2.68 -15.53 12.54
N TYR A 631 3.45 -14.67 13.18
CA TYR A 631 3.16 -14.17 14.52
C TYR A 631 2.66 -12.73 14.38
N ARG A 632 1.36 -12.51 14.62
CA ARG A 632 0.71 -11.24 14.28
C ARG A 632 1.00 -10.12 15.28
N ASN A 633 1.21 -10.49 16.53
CA ASN A 633 1.42 -9.59 17.68
C ASN A 633 2.89 -9.58 18.15
N SER A 634 3.83 -9.76 17.22
CA SER A 634 5.28 -9.77 17.49
C SER A 634 6.05 -9.08 16.37
N THR A 635 7.20 -8.48 16.71
CA THR A 635 8.15 -7.91 15.74
C THR A 635 8.79 -9.00 14.90
N LEU A 636 9.07 -10.19 15.47
CA LEU A 636 9.34 -11.42 14.72
C LEU A 636 8.03 -11.90 14.11
N TYR A 637 7.65 -11.30 12.98
CA TYR A 637 6.31 -11.46 12.44
C TYR A 637 6.15 -12.70 11.56
N ASN A 638 7.26 -13.31 11.12
CA ASN A 638 7.23 -14.49 10.26
C ASN A 638 8.48 -15.37 10.43
N ILE A 639 8.26 -16.67 10.60
CA ILE A 639 9.28 -17.69 10.37
C ILE A 639 8.91 -18.45 9.10
N ARG A 640 9.87 -18.60 8.19
CA ARG A 640 9.65 -19.30 6.92
C ARG A 640 10.64 -20.44 6.77
N TYR A 641 10.10 -21.64 6.65
CA TYR A 641 10.82 -22.86 6.33
C TYR A 641 10.70 -23.12 4.83
N SER A 642 11.80 -23.50 4.18
CA SER A 642 11.78 -23.82 2.77
C SER A 642 12.84 -24.82 2.37
N ILE A 643 12.57 -25.57 1.32
CA ILE A 643 13.54 -26.42 0.63
C ILE A 643 13.38 -26.18 -0.87
N SER A 644 14.50 -25.98 -1.56
CA SER A 644 14.52 -25.83 -3.01
C SER A 644 15.58 -26.71 -3.66
N GLN A 645 15.26 -27.17 -4.87
CA GLN A 645 16.14 -27.96 -5.73
C GLN A 645 16.29 -27.25 -7.07
N ASN A 646 17.50 -27.24 -7.62
CA ASN A 646 17.81 -26.76 -8.96
C ASN A 646 18.65 -27.79 -9.70
N TYR A 647 18.34 -28.05 -10.96
CA TYR A 647 19.09 -28.93 -11.85
C TYR A 647 19.24 -28.27 -13.22
N PHE A 648 20.45 -27.84 -13.57
CA PHE A 648 20.76 -27.08 -14.79
C PHE A 648 22.19 -27.33 -15.26
N HIS A 649 22.51 -26.89 -16.48
CA HIS A 649 23.87 -26.95 -17.03
C HIS A 649 24.67 -25.72 -16.63
N TYR A 650 25.92 -25.93 -16.25
CA TYR A 650 26.88 -24.84 -15.98
C TYR A 650 28.07 -24.87 -16.93
N ALA A 651 28.16 -25.91 -17.77
CA ALA A 651 29.06 -26.03 -18.91
C ALA A 651 28.32 -26.78 -20.03
N PRO A 652 28.82 -26.80 -21.27
CA PRO A 652 28.19 -27.53 -22.38
C PRO A 652 28.00 -29.03 -22.13
N ASP A 653 28.85 -29.63 -21.28
CA ASP A 653 28.94 -31.07 -21.02
C ASP A 653 28.65 -31.45 -19.56
N ALA A 654 28.24 -30.50 -18.70
CA ALA A 654 28.15 -30.76 -17.26
C ALA A 654 26.99 -30.04 -16.56
N THR A 655 26.33 -30.76 -15.66
CA THR A 655 25.23 -30.27 -14.84
C THR A 655 25.63 -30.00 -13.39
N TYR A 656 24.78 -29.24 -12.70
CA TYR A 656 24.79 -29.15 -11.25
C TYR A 656 23.40 -29.46 -10.69
N LEU A 657 23.37 -30.19 -9.59
CA LEU A 657 22.24 -30.35 -8.69
C LEU A 657 22.52 -29.55 -7.42
N ARG A 658 21.64 -28.59 -7.12
CA ARG A 658 21.69 -27.82 -5.87
C ARG A 658 20.47 -28.14 -5.02
N LEU A 659 20.70 -28.47 -3.74
CA LEU A 659 19.66 -28.58 -2.72
C LEU A 659 19.89 -27.51 -1.64
N ASN A 660 18.82 -26.83 -1.22
CA ASN A 660 18.88 -25.68 -0.33
C ASN A 660 17.74 -25.67 0.70
N PRO A 661 17.81 -26.50 1.77
CA PRO A 661 16.99 -26.30 2.97
C PRO A 661 17.38 -25.00 3.67
N MET A 662 16.38 -24.22 4.09
CA MET A 662 16.54 -22.89 4.65
C MET A 662 15.44 -22.55 5.66
N VAL A 663 15.81 -21.87 6.72
CA VAL A 663 14.91 -21.18 7.65
C VAL A 663 15.21 -19.67 7.67
N GLN A 664 14.15 -18.87 7.70
CA GLN A 664 14.21 -17.41 7.71
C GLN A 664 13.39 -16.85 8.87
N PHE A 665 13.99 -16.03 9.71
CA PHE A 665 13.34 -15.27 10.78
C PHE A 665 13.22 -13.82 10.33
N ARG A 666 12.00 -13.38 10.02
CA ARG A 666 11.74 -12.03 9.50
C ARG A 666 11.21 -11.14 10.61
N ILE A 667 11.86 -10.01 10.76
CA ILE A 667 11.57 -9.03 11.78
C ILE A 667 11.17 -7.71 11.11
N ARG A 668 10.19 -7.03 11.69
CA ARG A 668 9.74 -5.69 11.31
C ARG A 668 9.47 -4.86 12.55
N GLU A 669 9.45 -3.55 12.37
CA GLU A 669 9.08 -2.60 13.42
C GLU A 669 7.58 -2.68 13.76
N GLU A 670 7.20 -2.26 14.97
CA GLU A 670 5.79 -2.19 15.38
C GLU A 670 4.99 -1.19 14.53
N ASN A 671 5.62 -0.07 14.17
CA ASN A 671 5.07 0.86 13.19
C ASN A 671 5.22 0.28 11.77
N PHE A 672 4.11 -0.18 11.18
CA PHE A 672 4.11 -0.78 9.84
C PHE A 672 4.49 0.20 8.72
N ARG A 673 4.48 1.52 8.99
CA ARG A 673 4.96 2.53 8.05
C ARG A 673 6.48 2.65 8.04
N ASP A 674 7.20 2.11 9.03
CA ASP A 674 8.66 2.06 8.96
C ASP A 674 9.08 1.01 7.92
N ASN A 675 9.71 1.49 6.85
CA ASN A 675 10.20 0.65 5.75
C ASN A 675 11.46 -0.16 6.11
N ARG A 676 11.78 -0.33 7.40
CA ARG A 676 12.86 -1.20 7.87
C ARG A 676 12.46 -2.67 7.81
N LYS A 677 13.34 -3.48 7.23
CA LYS A 677 13.21 -4.94 7.11
C LYS A 677 14.43 -5.59 7.71
N GLN A 678 14.20 -6.57 8.57
CA GLN A 678 15.24 -7.33 9.23
C GLN A 678 15.04 -8.83 8.96
N LEU A 679 16.13 -9.55 8.75
CA LEU A 679 16.09 -10.98 8.45
C LEU A 679 17.32 -11.68 9.02
N PHE A 680 17.10 -12.74 9.79
CA PHE A 680 18.09 -13.80 9.97
C PHE A 680 17.76 -14.96 9.04
N MET A 681 18.75 -15.45 8.30
CA MET A 681 18.61 -16.56 7.38
C MET A 681 19.68 -17.60 7.71
N PHE A 682 19.25 -18.85 7.81
CA PHE A 682 20.12 -19.99 7.98
C PHE A 682 19.79 -21.00 6.90
N ARG A 683 20.79 -21.48 6.17
CA ARG A 683 20.60 -22.47 5.11
C ARG A 683 21.78 -23.41 5.00
N GLN A 684 21.51 -24.60 4.47
CA GLN A 684 22.55 -25.51 4.00
C GLN A 684 22.49 -25.54 2.48
N VAL A 685 23.57 -25.16 1.80
CA VAL A 685 23.67 -25.28 0.33
C VAL A 685 24.49 -26.50 0.01
N ILE A 686 23.82 -27.53 -0.50
CA ILE A 686 24.42 -28.79 -0.93
C ILE A 686 24.51 -28.75 -2.45
N VAL A 687 25.70 -28.89 -2.99
CA VAL A 687 25.95 -28.87 -4.44
C VAL A 687 26.58 -30.20 -4.83
N ASN A 688 26.02 -30.81 -5.87
CA ASN A 688 26.61 -31.93 -6.59
C ASN A 688 26.79 -31.48 -8.04
N ARG A 689 27.99 -31.60 -8.58
CA ARG A 689 28.36 -31.07 -9.90
C ARG A 689 29.14 -32.11 -10.69
N GLU A 690 28.81 -32.26 -11.96
CA GLU A 690 29.56 -33.11 -12.88
C GLU A 690 30.87 -32.43 -13.29
N ALA A 691 31.94 -33.18 -13.52
CA ALA A 691 33.18 -32.60 -14.04
C ALA A 691 32.97 -32.16 -15.51
N SER A 692 33.63 -31.07 -15.92
CA SER A 692 33.56 -30.55 -17.28
C SER A 692 34.95 -30.50 -17.93
N ALA A 693 35.03 -30.81 -19.22
CA ALA A 693 36.25 -30.63 -20.02
C ALA A 693 36.56 -29.16 -20.34
N TYR A 694 35.57 -28.26 -20.20
CA TYR A 694 35.67 -26.84 -20.56
C TYR A 694 36.08 -25.93 -19.40
N ILE A 695 36.20 -26.47 -18.19
CA ILE A 695 36.47 -25.71 -16.97
C ILE A 695 37.78 -26.16 -16.36
N THR A 696 38.61 -25.19 -16.00
CA THR A 696 39.97 -25.41 -15.48
C THR A 696 40.00 -25.98 -14.07
N ASP A 697 38.99 -25.68 -13.25
CA ASP A 697 38.88 -26.21 -11.88
C ASP A 697 37.71 -27.18 -11.69
N ASN A 698 38.05 -28.47 -11.75
CA ASN A 698 37.18 -29.59 -11.39
C ASN A 698 37.42 -30.10 -9.96
N SER A 699 38.24 -29.41 -9.14
CA SER A 699 38.54 -29.84 -7.78
C SER A 699 37.28 -29.74 -6.91
N LYS A 700 36.87 -30.88 -6.33
CA LYS A 700 35.69 -31.04 -5.43
C LYS A 700 34.34 -30.88 -6.14
N PRO A 701 33.88 -31.91 -6.89
CA PRO A 701 32.58 -31.89 -7.56
C PRO A 701 31.40 -31.70 -6.58
N ASN A 702 31.56 -32.16 -5.34
CA ASN A 702 30.50 -32.17 -4.34
C ASN A 702 30.95 -31.46 -3.07
N TYR A 703 30.13 -30.54 -2.59
CA TYR A 703 30.39 -29.80 -1.35
C TYR A 703 29.09 -29.35 -0.69
N SER A 704 29.22 -28.94 0.57
CA SER A 704 28.11 -28.50 1.40
C SER A 704 28.56 -27.30 2.21
N ILE A 705 27.79 -26.21 2.15
CA ILE A 705 28.11 -24.94 2.78
C ILE A 705 26.96 -24.56 3.71
N PHE A 706 27.24 -24.50 5.01
CA PHE A 706 26.34 -23.86 5.95
C PHE A 706 26.48 -22.35 5.81
N ASN A 707 25.37 -21.63 5.66
CA ASN A 707 25.37 -20.18 5.54
C ASN A 707 24.38 -19.54 6.52
N ALA A 708 24.89 -18.65 7.35
CA ALA A 708 24.12 -17.82 8.26
C ALA A 708 24.27 -16.35 7.84
N ARG A 709 23.14 -15.66 7.64
CA ARG A 709 23.11 -14.27 7.20
C ARG A 709 22.18 -13.45 8.07
N TYR A 710 22.62 -12.27 8.46
CA TYR A 710 21.76 -11.23 9.01
C TYR A 710 21.72 -10.04 8.06
N MET A 711 20.53 -9.45 7.89
CA MET A 711 20.33 -8.27 7.06
C MET A 711 19.39 -7.30 7.78
N ASN A 712 19.73 -6.02 7.78
CA ASN A 712 18.91 -4.92 8.27
C ASN A 712 18.92 -3.78 7.26
N THR A 713 17.78 -3.51 6.64
CA THR A 713 17.67 -2.53 5.56
C THR A 713 16.51 -1.59 5.83
N LYS A 714 16.74 -0.28 5.83
CA LYS A 714 15.70 0.75 5.82
C LYS A 714 15.78 1.54 4.52
N THR A 715 14.69 1.57 3.77
CA THR A 715 14.63 2.24 2.45
C THR A 715 13.44 3.18 2.36
N GLU A 716 13.71 4.45 2.10
CA GLU A 716 12.74 5.48 1.76
C GLU A 716 13.18 6.14 0.43
N LEU A 717 12.43 7.14 -0.06
CA LEU A 717 12.86 7.90 -1.23
C LEU A 717 14.20 8.60 -1.02
N ILE A 718 14.32 9.31 0.11
CA ILE A 718 15.44 10.22 0.38
C ILE A 718 16.65 9.46 0.92
N ASN A 719 16.42 8.48 1.79
CA ASN A 719 17.47 7.76 2.50
C ASN A 719 17.32 6.25 2.33
N HIS A 720 18.45 5.59 2.13
CA HIS A 720 18.55 4.14 2.20
C HIS A 720 19.80 3.77 2.99
N PHE A 721 19.62 2.84 3.92
CA PHE A 721 20.70 2.26 4.70
C PHE A 721 20.48 0.75 4.77
N SER A 722 21.50 -0.01 4.39
CA SER A 722 21.51 -1.47 4.46
C SER A 722 22.76 -1.93 5.17
N PHE A 723 22.60 -2.91 6.05
CA PHE A 723 23.69 -3.61 6.71
C PHE A 723 23.46 -5.11 6.57
N MET A 724 24.49 -5.84 6.17
CA MET A 724 24.43 -7.27 5.98
C MET A 724 25.71 -7.92 6.51
N THR A 725 25.55 -9.05 7.19
CA THR A 725 26.66 -9.92 7.60
C THR A 725 26.40 -11.33 7.12
N ASP A 726 27.43 -11.97 6.57
CA ASP A 726 27.36 -13.30 5.99
C ASP A 726 28.47 -14.18 6.58
N MET A 727 28.08 -15.33 7.12
CA MET A 727 28.98 -16.36 7.64
C MET A 727 28.78 -17.61 6.82
N GLN A 728 29.88 -18.22 6.39
CA GLN A 728 29.85 -19.45 5.62
C GLN A 728 30.85 -20.44 6.19
N PHE A 729 30.43 -21.70 6.34
CA PHE A 729 31.27 -22.77 6.85
C PHE A 729 31.13 -24.01 5.95
N ALA A 730 32.26 -24.50 5.48
CA ALA A 730 32.43 -25.74 4.74
C ALA A 730 33.60 -26.53 5.34
N GLY A 731 33.80 -27.78 4.91
CA GLY A 731 34.92 -28.58 5.41
C GLY A 731 36.30 -27.94 5.17
N ASP A 732 36.44 -27.19 4.08
CA ASP A 732 37.74 -26.67 3.62
C ASP A 732 37.90 -25.16 3.78
N PHE A 733 36.82 -24.44 4.09
CA PHE A 733 36.90 -23.01 4.33
C PHE A 733 35.81 -22.52 5.28
N GLY A 734 36.13 -21.46 6.00
CA GLY A 734 35.19 -20.66 6.76
C GLY A 734 35.36 -19.20 6.36
N LYS A 735 34.28 -18.53 5.95
CA LYS A 735 34.27 -17.12 5.55
C LYS A 735 33.38 -16.30 6.47
N LEU A 736 33.83 -15.09 6.76
CA LEU A 736 33.04 -14.02 7.35
C LEU A 736 33.08 -12.83 6.41
N ALA A 737 31.92 -12.23 6.12
CA ALA A 737 31.81 -11.02 5.34
C ALA A 737 30.77 -10.05 5.93
N GLY A 738 30.99 -8.77 5.69
CA GLY A 738 30.10 -7.67 6.04
C GLY A 738 29.96 -6.69 4.89
N GLU A 739 28.77 -6.12 4.75
CA GLU A 739 28.43 -5.12 3.75
C GLU A 739 27.60 -4.00 4.38
N VAL A 740 27.95 -2.76 4.06
CA VAL A 740 27.18 -1.56 4.42
C VAL A 740 26.88 -0.80 3.14
N GLU A 741 25.60 -0.51 2.91
CA GLU A 741 25.16 0.36 1.82
C GLU A 741 24.49 1.60 2.38
N TYR A 742 24.86 2.76 1.85
CA TYR A 742 24.25 4.04 2.14
C TYR A 742 23.91 4.75 0.84
N ARG A 743 22.67 5.24 0.75
CA ARG A 743 22.23 6.08 -0.36
C ARG A 743 21.45 7.27 0.16
N ARG A 744 21.76 8.44 -0.38
CA ARG A 744 21.06 9.69 -0.09
C ARG A 744 20.72 10.44 -1.38
N LEU A 745 19.47 10.85 -1.50
CA LEU A 745 19.00 11.79 -2.51
C LEU A 745 18.96 13.19 -1.91
N PHE A 746 19.80 14.08 -2.41
CA PHE A 746 19.88 15.47 -1.95
C PHE A 746 18.80 16.34 -2.59
N GLU A 747 18.56 17.53 -2.03
CA GLU A 747 17.55 18.47 -2.51
C GLU A 747 17.85 19.03 -3.91
N ASN A 748 19.13 19.06 -4.30
CA ASN A 748 19.57 19.36 -5.67
C ASN A 748 19.37 18.19 -6.66
N ASN A 749 18.68 17.12 -6.22
CA ASN A 749 18.39 15.93 -7.00
C ASN A 749 19.63 15.09 -7.39
N HIS A 750 20.78 15.34 -6.76
CA HIS A 750 21.92 14.46 -6.86
C HIS A 750 21.78 13.30 -5.88
N LYS A 751 22.22 12.12 -6.29
CA LYS A 751 22.14 10.87 -5.56
C LYS A 751 23.55 10.39 -5.30
N LEU A 752 23.88 10.21 -4.04
CA LEU A 752 25.09 9.54 -3.59
C LEU A 752 24.76 8.09 -3.26
N ASN A 753 25.56 7.16 -3.76
CA ASN A 753 25.57 5.77 -3.32
C ASN A 753 26.98 5.45 -2.80
N VAL A 754 27.05 4.80 -1.66
CA VAL A 754 28.28 4.29 -1.08
C VAL A 754 28.02 2.86 -0.62
N ARG A 755 28.91 1.95 -0.99
CA ARG A 755 28.91 0.56 -0.53
C ARG A 755 30.30 0.24 0.01
N ALA A 756 30.37 -0.28 1.22
CA ALA A 756 31.58 -0.83 1.80
C ALA A 756 31.40 -2.33 1.96
N TYR A 757 32.40 -3.12 1.55
CA TYR A 757 32.44 -4.57 1.70
C TYR A 757 33.74 -4.97 2.39
N ALA A 758 33.67 -5.91 3.31
CA ALA A 758 34.85 -6.53 3.90
C ALA A 758 34.59 -8.02 4.13
N GLY A 759 35.53 -8.86 3.71
CA GLY A 759 35.46 -10.30 3.86
C GLY A 759 36.81 -10.89 4.25
N SER A 760 36.80 -11.92 5.09
CA SER A 760 38.00 -12.65 5.49
C SER A 760 37.71 -14.14 5.67
N PHE A 761 38.68 -14.96 5.30
CA PHE A 761 38.68 -16.38 5.64
C PHE A 761 39.14 -16.58 7.08
N LEU A 762 38.31 -17.24 7.88
CA LEU A 762 38.68 -17.77 9.20
C LEU A 762 39.66 -18.95 9.04
N TYR A 763 39.40 -19.78 8.04
CA TYR A 763 40.30 -20.81 7.57
C TYR A 763 40.04 -21.02 6.08
N ASN A 764 41.07 -21.43 5.37
CA ASN A 764 40.98 -21.84 3.97
C ASN A 764 42.05 -22.92 3.76
N THR A 765 41.69 -24.10 3.30
CA THR A 765 42.62 -25.18 2.97
C THR A 765 42.53 -25.58 1.50
N THR A 766 41.83 -24.77 0.68
CA THR A 766 41.68 -25.01 -0.75
C THR A 766 42.98 -24.67 -1.48
N ASN A 767 43.26 -25.42 -2.54
CA ASN A 767 44.36 -25.17 -3.47
C ASN A 767 43.88 -24.46 -4.75
N SER A 768 42.68 -23.87 -4.71
CA SER A 768 42.02 -23.21 -5.83
C SER A 768 41.28 -21.96 -5.36
N ASP A 769 41.10 -21.02 -6.29
CA ASP A 769 40.32 -19.80 -6.14
C ASP A 769 38.80 -20.00 -6.30
N TYR A 770 38.31 -21.21 -6.55
CA TYR A 770 36.87 -21.45 -6.71
C TYR A 770 36.03 -20.98 -5.52
N PHE A 771 36.58 -21.07 -4.31
CA PHE A 771 35.95 -20.54 -3.10
C PHE A 771 36.51 -19.18 -2.68
N SER A 772 37.37 -18.50 -3.44
CA SER A 772 37.93 -17.18 -3.10
C SER A 772 36.89 -16.07 -3.14
N PHE A 773 37.24 -14.88 -2.64
CA PHE A 773 36.47 -13.64 -2.89
C PHE A 773 36.82 -13.12 -4.29
N GLY A 774 35.84 -12.73 -5.09
CA GLY A 774 36.00 -12.11 -6.40
C GLY A 774 35.97 -10.59 -6.36
N LEU A 775 36.88 -9.96 -7.11
CA LEU A 775 37.01 -8.51 -7.20
C LEU A 775 35.94 -7.90 -8.13
N ASP A 776 35.93 -8.30 -9.40
CA ASP A 776 35.04 -7.80 -10.46
C ASP A 776 33.94 -8.80 -10.86
N ARG A 777 34.15 -10.08 -10.53
CA ARG A 777 33.22 -11.18 -10.78
C ARG A 777 33.29 -12.22 -9.64
N PRO A 778 32.19 -12.48 -8.91
CA PRO A 778 32.15 -13.55 -7.93
C PRO A 778 32.22 -14.93 -8.61
N THR A 779 32.81 -15.90 -7.93
CA THR A 779 33.01 -17.28 -8.40
C THR A 779 31.73 -18.14 -8.42
N ASP A 780 30.65 -17.68 -7.80
CA ASP A 780 29.31 -18.30 -7.83
C ASP A 780 29.26 -19.77 -7.35
N TYR A 781 30.16 -20.17 -6.45
CA TYR A 781 30.17 -21.53 -5.86
C TYR A 781 28.90 -21.91 -5.10
N MET A 782 28.00 -20.98 -4.75
CA MET A 782 26.69 -21.34 -4.15
C MET A 782 25.56 -21.44 -5.19
N PHE A 783 25.86 -21.18 -6.46
CA PHE A 783 24.89 -21.05 -7.54
C PHE A 783 23.73 -20.08 -7.19
N ASP A 784 24.07 -18.96 -6.55
CA ASP A 784 23.11 -17.94 -6.09
C ASP A 784 22.94 -16.80 -7.07
N TYR A 785 23.92 -16.58 -7.95
CA TYR A 785 23.89 -15.48 -8.90
C TYR A 785 23.19 -15.88 -10.20
N ASN A 786 22.51 -14.91 -10.83
CA ASN A 786 21.77 -15.10 -12.08
C ASN A 786 22.67 -14.85 -13.30
N PHE A 787 23.81 -15.52 -13.38
CA PHE A 787 24.67 -15.44 -14.55
C PHE A 787 24.04 -16.14 -15.75
N TYR A 788 24.09 -15.50 -16.92
CA TYR A 788 23.67 -16.13 -18.18
C TYR A 788 24.71 -17.16 -18.65
N GLY A 789 25.99 -16.83 -18.57
CA GLY A 789 27.12 -17.74 -18.79
C GLY A 789 27.98 -17.81 -17.55
N ARG A 790 27.73 -18.82 -16.68
CA ARG A 790 28.43 -18.98 -15.39
C ARG A 790 29.93 -19.23 -15.57
N SER A 791 30.30 -20.01 -16.58
CA SER A 791 31.68 -20.46 -16.81
C SER A 791 32.41 -19.65 -17.89
N GLU A 792 31.80 -18.57 -18.39
CA GLU A 792 32.40 -17.72 -19.41
C GLU A 792 33.45 -16.77 -18.83
N SER A 793 34.68 -16.87 -19.34
CA SER A 793 35.79 -15.94 -19.05
C SER A 793 35.97 -14.88 -20.15
N THR A 794 35.47 -15.14 -21.36
CA THR A 794 35.58 -14.26 -22.54
C THR A 794 34.23 -14.01 -23.23
N GLY A 795 34.19 -13.09 -24.19
CA GLY A 795 32.98 -12.80 -24.97
C GLY A 795 31.92 -12.00 -24.20
N PHE A 796 30.75 -11.81 -24.83
CA PHE A 796 29.69 -10.92 -24.34
C PHE A 796 29.19 -11.31 -22.94
N PHE A 797 28.91 -12.58 -22.67
CA PHE A 797 28.37 -12.99 -21.37
C PHE A 797 29.36 -12.85 -20.20
N SER A 798 30.67 -12.81 -20.48
CA SER A 798 31.69 -12.50 -19.47
C SER A 798 31.62 -11.04 -18.97
N GLN A 799 30.95 -10.15 -19.72
CA GLN A 799 30.77 -8.72 -19.40
C GLN A 799 29.63 -8.46 -18.42
N GLN A 800 28.81 -9.46 -18.12
CA GLN A 800 27.72 -9.32 -17.15
C GLN A 800 28.28 -8.92 -15.79
N PHE A 801 27.74 -7.83 -15.24
CA PHE A 801 28.08 -7.33 -13.91
C PHE A 801 27.02 -7.74 -12.90
N ILE A 802 27.50 -8.14 -11.72
CA ILE A 802 26.67 -8.43 -10.55
C ILE A 802 27.35 -7.73 -9.37
N MET A 803 26.61 -6.85 -8.70
CA MET A 803 27.11 -6.17 -7.51
C MET A 803 27.20 -7.19 -6.35
N ALA A 804 28.40 -7.71 -6.12
CA ALA A 804 28.71 -8.67 -5.06
C ALA A 804 30.19 -8.61 -4.71
N GLU A 805 30.54 -8.97 -3.47
CA GLU A 805 31.91 -9.02 -2.97
C GLU A 805 32.69 -7.73 -3.29
N GLY A 806 33.78 -7.79 -4.06
CA GLY A 806 34.59 -6.61 -4.38
C GLY A 806 33.83 -5.52 -5.14
N GLY A 807 32.90 -5.92 -6.03
CA GLY A 807 32.01 -5.02 -6.76
C GLY A 807 32.69 -4.11 -7.79
N PHE A 808 33.90 -4.43 -8.24
CA PHE A 808 34.65 -3.63 -9.25
C PHE A 808 34.08 -3.81 -10.66
N LYS A 809 34.22 -2.79 -11.50
CA LYS A 809 33.66 -2.76 -12.86
C LYS A 809 34.75 -3.00 -13.90
N SER A 810 35.98 -2.62 -13.61
CA SER A 810 37.17 -3.02 -14.37
C SER A 810 37.59 -4.46 -14.06
N LYS A 811 37.99 -5.21 -15.09
CA LYS A 811 38.66 -6.51 -14.94
C LYS A 811 40.14 -6.28 -14.58
N ILE A 812 40.49 -6.42 -13.31
CA ILE A 812 41.85 -6.15 -12.79
C ILE A 812 42.48 -7.46 -12.30
N ALA A 813 43.80 -7.60 -12.48
CA ALA A 813 44.59 -8.69 -11.90
C ALA A 813 45.34 -8.19 -10.64
N PRO A 814 45.35 -8.96 -9.54
CA PRO A 814 44.66 -10.23 -9.33
C PRO A 814 43.13 -10.05 -9.18
N SER A 815 42.35 -11.01 -9.69
CA SER A 815 40.87 -10.95 -9.67
C SER A 815 40.24 -11.64 -8.46
N PHE A 816 41.04 -12.41 -7.70
CA PHE A 816 40.58 -13.20 -6.57
C PHE A 816 41.45 -13.02 -5.33
N ALA A 817 40.83 -13.08 -4.14
CA ALA A 817 41.50 -13.04 -2.85
C ALA A 817 41.14 -14.28 -2.01
N ASN A 818 42.13 -15.07 -1.62
CA ASN A 818 41.91 -16.30 -0.86
C ASN A 818 42.18 -16.17 0.66
N GLN A 819 42.47 -14.96 1.15
CA GLN A 819 42.66 -14.65 2.58
C GLN A 819 41.73 -13.55 3.09
N TRP A 820 41.75 -12.35 2.50
CA TRP A 820 40.78 -11.29 2.83
C TRP A 820 40.68 -10.26 1.70
N MET A 821 39.56 -9.52 1.69
CA MET A 821 39.29 -8.42 0.77
C MET A 821 38.50 -7.33 1.50
N ALA A 822 38.82 -6.07 1.25
CA ALA A 822 38.02 -4.93 1.69
C ALA A 822 37.91 -3.92 0.55
N THR A 823 36.69 -3.50 0.22
CA THR A 823 36.42 -2.57 -0.89
C THR A 823 35.43 -1.49 -0.48
N LEU A 824 35.55 -0.34 -1.14
CA LEU A 824 34.64 0.78 -1.06
C LEU A 824 34.26 1.17 -2.49
N ASN A 825 32.98 1.08 -2.80
CA ASN A 825 32.40 1.50 -4.07
C ASN A 825 31.58 2.77 -3.83
N ALA A 826 31.80 3.81 -4.62
CA ALA A 826 31.01 5.04 -4.54
C ALA A 826 30.49 5.43 -5.92
N SER A 827 29.27 5.96 -5.98
CA SER A 827 28.77 6.64 -7.17
C SER A 827 28.02 7.91 -6.84
N TYR A 828 28.11 8.89 -7.73
CA TYR A 828 27.44 10.18 -7.62
C TYR A 828 26.76 10.52 -8.94
N SER A 829 25.47 10.83 -8.90
CA SER A 829 24.74 11.24 -10.10
C SER A 829 25.11 12.66 -10.50
N ILE A 830 25.60 12.84 -11.72
CA ILE A 830 25.80 14.16 -12.35
C ILE A 830 24.52 14.57 -13.09
N TRP A 831 23.81 13.58 -13.65
CA TRP A 831 22.50 13.76 -14.28
C TRP A 831 21.58 12.60 -13.87
N ASN A 832 20.27 12.74 -14.12
CA ASN A 832 19.24 11.78 -13.69
C ASN A 832 19.55 10.30 -13.96
N TRP A 833 20.27 9.98 -15.04
CA TRP A 833 20.66 8.61 -15.43
C TRP A 833 22.16 8.47 -15.71
N ILE A 834 22.97 9.49 -15.45
CA ILE A 834 24.43 9.47 -15.62
C ILE A 834 25.08 9.63 -14.24
N GLU A 835 25.79 8.60 -13.81
CA GLU A 835 26.54 8.59 -12.56
C GLU A 835 28.03 8.44 -12.87
N VAL A 836 28.88 9.16 -12.14
CA VAL A 836 30.31 8.80 -12.05
C VAL A 836 30.47 7.82 -10.90
N TYR A 837 31.34 6.83 -11.07
CA TYR A 837 31.69 5.89 -10.03
C TYR A 837 33.19 5.84 -9.82
N GLY A 838 33.58 5.46 -8.61
CA GLY A 838 34.95 5.14 -8.25
C GLY A 838 34.95 4.04 -7.20
N ASP A 839 35.80 3.05 -7.41
CA ASP A 839 35.98 1.93 -6.52
C ASP A 839 37.44 1.90 -6.01
N VAL A 840 37.63 1.58 -4.74
CA VAL A 840 38.95 1.37 -4.13
C VAL A 840 38.92 0.12 -3.27
N GLY A 841 40.03 -0.60 -3.18
CA GLY A 841 40.07 -1.85 -2.46
C GLY A 841 41.47 -2.32 -2.11
N PHE A 842 41.52 -3.18 -1.12
CA PHE A 842 42.69 -3.96 -0.76
C PHE A 842 42.34 -5.43 -0.75
N MET A 843 43.25 -6.24 -1.23
CA MET A 843 43.07 -7.69 -1.27
C MET A 843 44.36 -8.40 -0.90
N LYS A 844 44.21 -9.58 -0.30
CA LYS A 844 45.33 -10.43 0.08
C LYS A 844 45.03 -11.88 -0.22
N SER A 845 46.01 -12.53 -0.83
CA SER A 845 46.10 -13.97 -0.99
C SER A 845 47.27 -14.54 -0.20
N LYS A 846 47.18 -15.81 0.17
CA LYS A 846 48.22 -16.54 0.90
C LYS A 846 49.55 -16.48 0.15
N HIS A 847 50.63 -16.29 0.89
CA HIS A 847 52.00 -16.22 0.36
C HIS A 847 52.24 -15.09 -0.66
N GLN A 848 51.27 -14.18 -0.83
CA GLN A 848 51.40 -12.99 -1.68
C GLN A 848 51.38 -11.72 -0.81
N LYS A 849 51.96 -10.65 -1.34
CA LYS A 849 51.85 -9.32 -0.71
C LYS A 849 50.41 -8.80 -0.89
N GLN A 850 50.04 -7.81 -0.10
CA GLN A 850 48.75 -7.15 -0.22
C GLN A 850 48.73 -6.30 -1.49
N ASP A 851 47.65 -6.40 -2.25
CA ASP A 851 47.42 -5.60 -3.46
C ASP A 851 46.46 -4.45 -3.16
N PHE A 852 46.76 -3.28 -3.72
CA PHE A 852 45.89 -2.11 -3.72
C PHE A 852 45.28 -1.94 -5.12
N VAL A 853 43.96 -1.90 -5.18
CA VAL A 853 43.19 -1.83 -6.43
C VAL A 853 42.24 -0.64 -6.42
N TYR A 854 42.06 -0.02 -7.58
CA TYR A 854 41.09 1.06 -7.80
C TYR A 854 40.58 1.06 -9.25
N ASP A 855 39.35 1.51 -9.43
CA ASP A 855 38.78 1.84 -10.73
C ASP A 855 37.88 3.08 -10.67
N SER A 856 37.57 3.62 -11.83
CA SER A 856 36.63 4.73 -11.97
C SER A 856 36.05 4.77 -13.36
N GLY A 857 34.84 5.31 -13.48
CA GLY A 857 34.21 5.45 -14.78
C GLY A 857 32.83 6.05 -14.74
N ILE A 858 32.08 5.80 -15.82
CA ILE A 858 30.73 6.31 -16.01
C ILE A 858 29.73 5.16 -15.99
N ARG A 859 28.65 5.32 -15.23
CA ARG A 859 27.49 4.42 -15.21
C ARG A 859 26.31 5.12 -15.88
N LEU A 860 25.68 4.42 -16.81
CA LEU A 860 24.38 4.79 -17.35
C LEU A 860 23.29 3.94 -16.69
N ASN A 861 22.49 4.58 -15.85
CA ASN A 861 21.39 3.97 -15.11
C ASN A 861 20.07 4.26 -15.82
N LEU A 862 19.75 3.46 -16.84
CA LEU A 862 18.58 3.65 -17.69
C LEU A 862 17.31 3.18 -16.98
N VAL A 863 17.36 1.98 -16.39
CA VAL A 863 16.32 1.46 -15.49
C VAL A 863 17.01 0.80 -14.30
N PRO A 864 16.91 1.36 -13.08
CA PRO A 864 17.61 0.84 -11.91
C PRO A 864 17.37 -0.66 -11.69
N ASP A 865 18.46 -1.39 -11.48
CA ASP A 865 18.48 -2.84 -11.21
C ASP A 865 17.92 -3.72 -12.36
N TYR A 866 17.59 -3.11 -13.50
CA TYR A 866 17.02 -3.79 -14.67
C TYR A 866 17.91 -3.67 -15.90
N PHE A 867 18.35 -2.45 -16.23
CA PHE A 867 19.23 -2.19 -17.36
C PHE A 867 20.21 -1.06 -17.04
N GLU A 868 21.48 -1.44 -16.89
CA GLU A 868 22.56 -0.54 -16.54
C GLU A 868 23.81 -0.86 -17.35
N LEU A 869 24.56 0.18 -17.72
CA LEU A 869 25.83 0.05 -18.43
C LEU A 869 26.94 0.75 -17.65
N TYR A 870 28.10 0.12 -17.57
CA TYR A 870 29.29 0.64 -16.91
C TYR A 870 30.42 0.75 -17.93
N PHE A 871 31.01 1.94 -18.01
CA PHE A 871 32.09 2.31 -18.90
C PHE A 871 33.32 2.62 -18.05
N PRO A 872 34.25 1.66 -17.87
CA PRO A 872 35.51 1.91 -17.17
C PRO A 872 36.35 2.98 -17.86
N VAL A 873 36.85 3.97 -17.12
CA VAL A 873 37.67 5.06 -17.68
C VAL A 873 39.12 4.93 -17.24
N TYR A 874 39.37 4.70 -15.96
CA TYR A 874 40.71 4.61 -15.39
C TYR A 874 40.76 3.59 -14.26
N SER A 875 41.80 2.74 -14.24
CA SER A 875 42.00 1.70 -13.21
C SER A 875 43.48 1.44 -12.95
N ASN A 876 43.82 0.40 -12.18
CA ASN A 876 45.20 -0.13 -12.10
C ASN A 876 45.80 -0.48 -13.48
N ASN A 877 44.97 -0.73 -14.49
CA ASN A 877 45.42 -0.96 -15.86
C ASN A 877 45.79 0.35 -16.60
N GLY A 878 45.64 1.52 -15.97
CA GLY A 878 45.83 2.83 -16.59
C GLY A 878 44.57 3.38 -17.27
N TRP A 879 44.74 4.13 -18.36
CA TRP A 879 43.62 4.72 -19.12
C TRP A 879 42.94 3.65 -19.97
N GLU A 880 41.76 3.19 -19.55
CA GLU A 880 41.06 2.02 -20.11
C GLU A 880 40.57 2.25 -21.53
N ILE A 881 40.14 3.49 -21.84
CA ILE A 881 39.51 3.87 -23.12
C ILE A 881 40.46 3.72 -24.32
N THR A 882 41.76 3.94 -24.13
CA THR A 882 42.76 3.82 -25.22
C THR A 882 43.28 2.40 -25.40
N GLN A 883 42.85 1.45 -24.56
CA GLN A 883 43.31 0.08 -24.66
C GLN A 883 42.56 -0.65 -25.76
N ASN A 884 43.22 -1.64 -26.37
CA ASN A 884 42.60 -2.48 -27.38
C ASN A 884 41.35 -3.18 -26.81
N LYS A 885 40.33 -3.33 -27.67
CA LYS A 885 39.07 -4.03 -27.34
C LYS A 885 38.35 -3.44 -26.12
N TYR A 886 38.30 -2.12 -26.02
CA TYR A 886 37.60 -1.42 -24.95
C TYR A 886 36.12 -1.82 -24.83
N ASP A 887 35.48 -2.13 -25.95
CA ASP A 887 34.13 -2.68 -26.02
C ASP A 887 33.96 -3.98 -25.21
N GLU A 888 35.01 -4.81 -25.10
CA GLU A 888 35.00 -6.04 -24.29
C GLU A 888 35.07 -5.77 -22.77
N LYS A 889 35.33 -4.52 -22.36
CA LYS A 889 35.46 -4.08 -20.95
C LYS A 889 34.21 -3.39 -20.43
N ILE A 890 33.31 -2.96 -21.31
CA ILE A 890 32.01 -2.42 -20.92
C ILE A 890 31.26 -3.51 -20.16
N ARG A 891 30.66 -3.15 -19.03
CA ARG A 891 29.88 -4.09 -18.21
C ARG A 891 28.40 -3.77 -18.27
N PHE A 892 27.56 -4.79 -18.15
CA PHE A 892 26.11 -4.59 -18.17
C PHE A 892 25.39 -5.32 -17.03
N VAL A 893 24.33 -4.71 -16.54
CA VAL A 893 23.29 -5.37 -15.73
C VAL A 893 22.06 -5.48 -16.61
N MET A 894 21.57 -6.70 -16.84
CA MET A 894 20.34 -6.94 -17.58
C MET A 894 19.52 -8.01 -16.86
N THR A 895 18.37 -7.64 -16.31
CA THR A 895 17.46 -8.55 -15.61
C THR A 895 16.22 -8.80 -16.48
N LEU A 896 16.00 -10.03 -16.94
CA LEU A 896 14.81 -10.41 -17.73
C LEU A 896 13.56 -10.73 -16.87
N SER A 897 13.58 -10.40 -15.57
CA SER A 897 12.48 -10.72 -14.64
C SER A 897 11.45 -9.59 -14.56
N PRO A 898 10.18 -9.82 -14.97
CA PRO A 898 9.10 -8.82 -14.79
C PRO A 898 8.89 -8.42 -13.31
N LYS A 899 9.30 -9.28 -12.37
CA LYS A 899 9.14 -9.04 -10.93
C LYS A 899 9.88 -7.78 -10.45
N THR A 900 11.04 -7.48 -11.03
CA THR A 900 11.83 -6.29 -10.69
C THR A 900 11.05 -5.01 -10.98
N LEU A 901 10.34 -4.96 -12.11
CA LEU A 901 9.46 -3.84 -12.46
C LEU A 901 8.26 -3.75 -11.52
N VAL A 902 7.61 -4.86 -11.18
CA VAL A 902 6.47 -4.89 -10.26
C VAL A 902 6.84 -4.33 -8.88
N ASN A 903 8.03 -4.63 -8.36
CA ASN A 903 8.50 -4.10 -7.07
C ASN A 903 8.54 -2.57 -7.04
N LEU A 904 8.90 -1.92 -8.15
CA LEU A 904 8.94 -0.45 -8.28
C LEU A 904 7.56 0.19 -8.11
N PHE A 905 6.49 -0.52 -8.49
CA PHE A 905 5.10 -0.07 -8.32
C PHE A 905 4.57 -0.38 -6.92
N THR A 906 4.89 -1.56 -6.38
CA THR A 906 4.34 -2.00 -5.08
C THR A 906 4.90 -1.27 -3.87
N ARG A 907 6.15 -0.78 -3.92
CA ARG A 907 6.79 -0.05 -2.80
C ARG A 907 6.07 1.21 -2.33
N LYS A 908 5.23 1.80 -3.19
CA LYS A 908 4.40 2.97 -2.84
C LYS A 908 3.20 2.58 -1.98
N TRP A 909 2.76 1.32 -2.06
CA TRP A 909 1.48 0.87 -1.51
C TRP A 909 1.61 0.11 -0.19
N PHE A 910 2.62 -0.76 -0.07
CA PHE A 910 2.74 -1.77 0.99
C PHE A 910 3.88 -1.53 1.96
#